data_AF-A0A017T5Z4-F1
#
_entry.id   AF-A0A017T5Z4-F1
#
_cell.length_a   1.000
_cell.length_b   1.000
_cell.length_c   1.000
_cell.angle_alpha   90.00
_cell.angle_beta   90.00
_cell.angle_gamma   90.00
#
_symmetry.space_group_name_H-M   'P 1'
#
loop_
_entity.id
_entity.type
_entity.pdbx_description
1 polymer ?
#
loop_
_entity_poly.entity_id
_entity_poly.type
_entity_poly.pdbx_seq_one_letter_code
_entity_poly.pdbx_strand_id
1 'polypeptide(L)'
;MRRLLFALLTAVLCVVCLPRLALAQTTVAGGNVINQTWTPAGSPYLVQGDITIPSGATLTIEAGTTVRLANTDGQVSGLDTTRVEVTVNGTLTVNGTASNQVTFQAQNGSSSTSWYGIVVSASAATVSLNGAILQHAYYGVRNSSPGTQLQIQGSTIQNNSTGMQILAGTPTVTGSTFLSNGTGITVTSNASLNLTGSVIRGSSGNGLNINTSSGSATINVTGCTIYGNGSAGIHGESSSGTSTTINVKNAVITSNSGYGIRRFSGGGTTTFNITYSNIWGNASGNLTGATAGTGSLMANPLFVNAPTNLRLTSNSPARFAGETGQDIGALPYGGDATNGLHGTLWVDTTLTTSQSPYTVAGDLTVPPGVTLTIPPGVTLNFATNDLMAAGADTARSELRVEGVLDAEGTLAAPVVLTSAGTSSTSWYGVHFLPSAAGSTLSHVTINEAYYGIRYEATGAVALNHLILHTCSTGFHATAGSPVLRAVTAYGNGVGVTLTGSASGTLVNSVVRQSSGNGVNISISSGATTHVITNATLHGNGSAGLHVEASSGTSATVSVTNSILSSNSGYGIRRYSGGGTATIATTYSNVWGNSSGNYTGASEGMGCISSNPLYVNAPTDLHLQSTSTSIDVGTAAGAPTSDRDDVTRPLNGDGINGAEYDMGAYEFVANPICGDGVTVPGEACDSGVNNGQYGYCNATCTAMGPYCGDGVMNGPETCDDGNQVNTDACLNTCIMATCGDGVIQAGVEECDDQNQINTDACLNTCETAACGDGVVRAGVEECDDGNQVSTDACRNNCVMATCGDGIIQVGVEACDDGNQNDDDDCRNNCSLPGCGDGVVHAPEQCDDGNASNTDACLNTCLTATCGDGYVRAGMEECDDGNDASNDACLATCVVATCGDGHIQEGVENCDDGNQNDGDGCSSVCLNSFCGDGLLQPGEACDDGNASNTDACLATCKLPSCGDGHVQVGVEDCDDGNGVAGDGCAPDCTSENGGQGGSGQGGSGQGGNNGQGGDNGQGGDVNAGGGDGTASDDGGCGCRTAGSGPAPAPAWLMLGSALAAAALRRAQGRRGSRRSAHDRRA
;
A
#
# COMPACT_ATOMS: atom_id res chain seq x y z
N MET A 1 45.32 -61.34 8.50
CA MET A 1 44.55 -60.08 8.45
C MET A 1 43.48 -60.06 7.32
N ARG A 2 42.57 -61.04 7.24
CA ARG A 2 41.47 -61.03 6.22
C ARG A 2 40.09 -61.45 6.73
N ARG A 3 39.94 -61.65 8.05
CA ARG A 3 38.64 -61.98 8.70
C ARG A 3 38.16 -60.92 9.70
N LEU A 4 39.01 -60.02 10.21
CA LEU A 4 38.58 -58.91 11.07
C LEU A 4 38.12 -57.66 10.30
N LEU A 5 38.69 -57.39 9.10
CA LEU A 5 38.23 -56.27 8.26
C LEU A 5 36.76 -56.40 7.81
N PHE A 6 36.21 -57.62 7.84
CA PHE A 6 34.81 -57.90 7.52
C PHE A 6 33.85 -57.69 8.70
N ALA A 7 34.36 -57.55 9.93
CA ALA A 7 33.57 -57.35 11.14
C ALA A 7 33.42 -55.86 11.53
N LEU A 8 34.43 -55.03 11.25
CA LEU A 8 34.35 -53.58 11.49
C LEU A 8 33.49 -52.86 10.44
N LEU A 9 33.50 -53.31 9.18
CA LEU A 9 32.66 -52.72 8.12
C LEU A 9 31.15 -52.95 8.37
N THR A 10 30.79 -53.96 9.17
CA THR A 10 29.41 -54.20 9.61
C THR A 10 28.99 -53.38 10.83
N ALA A 11 29.94 -52.82 11.61
CA ALA A 11 29.61 -52.03 12.80
C ALA A 11 29.34 -50.55 12.46
N VAL A 12 30.14 -49.94 11.57
CA VAL A 12 29.96 -48.54 11.14
C VAL A 12 28.70 -48.36 10.28
N LEU A 13 28.20 -49.44 9.65
CA LEU A 13 26.93 -49.43 8.92
C LEU A 13 25.69 -49.44 9.86
N CYS A 14 25.86 -49.69 11.17
CA CYS A 14 24.74 -49.75 12.12
C CYS A 14 24.33 -48.39 12.72
N VAL A 15 25.17 -47.35 12.67
CA VAL A 15 24.88 -46.05 13.32
C VAL A 15 24.24 -45.03 12.36
N VAL A 16 24.32 -45.26 11.05
CA VAL A 16 23.54 -44.50 10.03
C VAL A 16 22.15 -45.16 9.78
N CYS A 17 21.80 -46.17 10.58
CA CYS A 17 20.48 -46.81 10.60
C CYS A 17 19.71 -46.53 11.90
N LEU A 18 19.65 -45.25 12.32
CA LEU A 18 18.43 -44.79 12.97
C LEU A 18 17.26 -45.18 12.05
N PRO A 19 16.28 -45.98 12.50
CA PRO A 19 15.12 -46.23 11.68
C PRO A 19 14.44 -44.89 11.45
N ARG A 20 14.36 -44.46 10.18
CA ARG A 20 13.26 -43.58 9.79
C ARG A 20 12.01 -44.24 10.36
N LEU A 21 11.30 -43.55 11.25
CA LEU A 21 10.00 -43.98 11.73
C LEU A 21 9.14 -44.16 10.49
N ALA A 22 9.00 -45.41 10.05
CA ALA A 22 8.19 -45.76 8.91
C ALA A 22 6.76 -45.50 9.35
N LEU A 23 6.19 -44.38 8.90
CA LEU A 23 4.78 -44.08 9.05
C LEU A 23 4.00 -45.31 8.59
N ALA A 24 3.35 -45.96 9.55
CA ALA A 24 2.92 -47.33 9.39
C ALA A 24 1.62 -47.33 8.60
N GLN A 25 1.73 -47.49 7.28
CA GLN A 25 0.59 -47.64 6.38
C GLN A 25 -0.37 -48.71 6.92
N THR A 26 -1.50 -48.28 7.45
CA THR A 26 -2.45 -49.18 8.11
C THR A 26 -3.51 -49.63 7.11
N THR A 27 -3.43 -50.88 6.66
CA THR A 27 -4.45 -51.46 5.77
C THR A 27 -5.70 -51.84 6.58
N VAL A 28 -6.84 -51.26 6.22
CA VAL A 28 -8.16 -51.56 6.80
C VAL A 28 -8.95 -52.35 5.75
N ALA A 29 -9.20 -53.63 5.99
CA ALA A 29 -9.94 -54.50 5.05
C ALA A 29 -11.44 -54.15 4.90
N GLY A 30 -11.93 -53.21 5.70
CA GLY A 30 -13.34 -52.87 5.88
C GLY A 30 -13.99 -53.63 7.05
N GLY A 31 -15.31 -53.55 7.18
CA GLY A 31 -16.11 -54.11 8.27
C GLY A 31 -16.36 -53.13 9.42
N ASN A 32 -16.68 -53.66 10.60
CA ASN A 32 -17.04 -52.86 11.77
C ASN A 32 -15.82 -52.22 12.45
N VAL A 33 -15.83 -50.88 12.56
CA VAL A 33 -14.87 -50.09 13.32
C VAL A 33 -15.48 -49.78 14.70
N ILE A 34 -14.90 -50.37 15.75
CA ILE A 34 -15.42 -50.29 17.12
C ILE A 34 -14.40 -49.65 18.05
N ASN A 35 -14.71 -48.46 18.55
CA ASN A 35 -13.97 -47.74 19.59
C ASN A 35 -12.47 -47.58 19.27
N GLN A 36 -12.19 -47.09 18.05
CA GLN A 36 -10.84 -46.86 17.55
C GLN A 36 -10.49 -45.37 17.55
N THR A 37 -9.20 -45.08 17.70
CA THR A 37 -8.61 -43.78 17.38
C THR A 37 -7.59 -43.98 16.27
N TRP A 38 -7.69 -43.20 15.20
CA TRP A 38 -6.75 -43.19 14.08
C TRP A 38 -5.86 -41.96 14.19
N THR A 39 -4.54 -42.18 14.12
CA THR A 39 -3.52 -41.18 14.45
C THR A 39 -2.54 -40.98 13.29
N PRO A 40 -1.79 -39.87 13.23
CA PRO A 40 -0.78 -39.64 12.19
C PRO A 40 0.26 -40.77 12.08
N ALA A 41 0.58 -41.46 13.18
CA ALA A 41 1.55 -42.55 13.18
C ALA A 41 1.10 -43.79 12.38
N GLY A 42 -0.21 -44.04 12.29
CA GLY A 42 -0.81 -45.10 11.46
C GLY A 42 -1.21 -44.64 10.05
N SER A 43 -0.92 -43.39 9.71
CA SER A 43 -1.26 -42.79 8.42
C SER A 43 -0.27 -43.20 7.33
N PRO A 44 -0.71 -43.44 6.07
CA PRO A 44 -2.09 -43.41 5.61
C PRO A 44 -2.86 -44.69 5.95
N TYR A 45 -4.11 -44.54 6.37
CA TYR A 45 -5.06 -45.64 6.52
C TYR A 45 -5.61 -46.01 5.13
N LEU A 46 -5.29 -47.21 4.63
CA LEU A 46 -5.76 -47.70 3.32
C LEU A 46 -7.01 -48.57 3.50
N VAL A 47 -8.18 -48.01 3.22
CA VAL A 47 -9.47 -48.70 3.37
C VAL A 47 -9.82 -49.44 2.09
N GLN A 48 -9.83 -50.78 2.13
CA GLN A 48 -9.99 -51.66 0.96
C GLN A 48 -11.44 -52.14 0.71
N GLY A 49 -12.34 -51.84 1.62
CA GLY A 49 -13.77 -52.20 1.57
C GLY A 49 -14.54 -51.36 2.58
N ASP A 50 -15.87 -51.37 2.49
CA ASP A 50 -16.75 -50.54 3.33
C ASP A 50 -16.40 -50.59 4.81
N ILE A 51 -16.37 -49.43 5.50
CA ILE A 51 -16.28 -49.39 6.96
C ILE A 51 -17.61 -48.93 7.56
N THR A 52 -18.04 -49.62 8.61
CA THR A 52 -19.20 -49.23 9.40
C THR A 52 -18.77 -48.91 10.82
N ILE A 53 -19.15 -47.75 11.35
CA ILE A 53 -19.07 -47.45 12.79
C ILE A 53 -20.43 -47.85 13.38
N PRO A 54 -20.57 -48.95 14.15
CA PRO A 54 -21.85 -49.42 14.64
C PRO A 54 -22.48 -48.48 15.66
N SER A 55 -23.79 -48.60 15.90
CA SER A 55 -24.46 -47.84 16.96
C SER A 55 -23.86 -48.15 18.33
N GLY A 56 -23.60 -47.11 19.12
CA GLY A 56 -22.89 -47.20 20.40
C GLY A 56 -21.36 -47.29 20.30
N ALA A 57 -20.78 -47.35 19.10
CA ALA A 57 -19.33 -47.33 18.88
C ALA A 57 -18.83 -45.94 18.42
N THR A 58 -17.55 -45.67 18.66
CA THR A 58 -16.87 -44.43 18.23
C THR A 58 -15.69 -44.71 17.29
N LEU A 59 -15.51 -43.85 16.29
CA LEU A 59 -14.22 -43.64 15.61
C LEU A 59 -13.78 -42.20 15.82
N THR A 60 -12.58 -42.01 16.37
CA THR A 60 -11.90 -40.71 16.44
C THR A 60 -10.76 -40.68 15.41
N ILE A 61 -10.58 -39.57 14.70
CA ILE A 61 -9.47 -39.39 13.75
C ILE A 61 -8.76 -38.07 14.09
N GLU A 62 -7.47 -38.15 14.38
CA GLU A 62 -6.65 -37.04 14.88
C GLU A 62 -6.03 -36.20 13.75
N ALA A 63 -5.75 -34.93 14.05
CA ALA A 63 -5.15 -33.94 13.15
C ALA A 63 -3.96 -34.48 12.34
N GLY A 64 -3.91 -34.21 11.04
CA GLY A 64 -2.86 -34.68 10.13
C GLY A 64 -3.00 -36.12 9.63
N THR A 65 -3.99 -36.87 10.11
CA THR A 65 -4.26 -38.24 9.61
C THR A 65 -4.79 -38.22 8.17
N THR A 66 -4.26 -39.09 7.31
CA THR A 66 -4.75 -39.32 5.95
C THR A 66 -5.45 -40.67 5.86
N VAL A 67 -6.65 -40.67 5.28
CA VAL A 67 -7.47 -41.85 4.97
C VAL A 67 -7.62 -41.95 3.45
N ARG A 68 -7.24 -43.10 2.88
CA ARG A 68 -7.29 -43.38 1.44
C ARG A 68 -8.27 -44.52 1.18
N LEU A 69 -9.34 -44.23 0.45
CA LEU A 69 -10.42 -45.16 0.16
C LEU A 69 -10.19 -45.82 -1.22
N ALA A 70 -10.26 -47.15 -1.29
CA ALA A 70 -10.09 -47.88 -2.53
C ALA A 70 -11.16 -47.52 -3.58
N ASN A 71 -10.74 -47.53 -4.85
CA ASN A 71 -11.61 -47.16 -5.99
C ASN A 71 -12.68 -48.20 -6.32
N THR A 72 -12.59 -49.38 -5.71
CA THR A 72 -13.49 -50.51 -5.86
C THR A 72 -13.74 -51.08 -4.47
N ASP A 73 -14.99 -51.33 -4.11
CA ASP A 73 -15.29 -52.04 -2.86
C ASP A 73 -14.92 -53.52 -2.95
N GLY A 74 -14.02 -53.97 -2.07
CA GLY A 74 -13.61 -55.37 -1.96
C GLY A 74 -14.64 -56.28 -1.26
N GLN A 75 -15.69 -55.73 -0.63
CA GLN A 75 -16.73 -56.50 0.07
C GLN A 75 -18.01 -56.69 -0.76
N VAL A 76 -18.23 -55.84 -1.77
CA VAL A 76 -19.44 -55.78 -2.61
C VAL A 76 -20.70 -55.59 -1.75
N SER A 77 -20.64 -54.62 -0.83
CA SER A 77 -21.66 -54.37 0.20
C SER A 77 -22.17 -52.91 0.24
N GLY A 78 -22.64 -52.44 1.40
CA GLY A 78 -23.03 -51.04 1.60
C GLY A 78 -24.25 -50.57 0.80
N LEU A 79 -24.38 -49.25 0.65
CA LEU A 79 -25.36 -48.61 -0.24
C LEU A 79 -24.87 -48.52 -1.69
N ASP A 80 -23.57 -48.68 -1.93
CA ASP A 80 -22.95 -48.71 -3.25
C ASP A 80 -21.95 -49.86 -3.35
N THR A 81 -22.42 -50.99 -3.86
CA THR A 81 -21.64 -52.24 -3.99
C THR A 81 -20.47 -52.16 -4.97
N THR A 82 -20.16 -50.98 -5.51
CA THR A 82 -19.03 -50.77 -6.42
C THR A 82 -17.93 -49.91 -5.81
N ARG A 83 -18.18 -49.17 -4.72
CA ARG A 83 -17.28 -48.12 -4.21
C ARG A 83 -17.33 -48.05 -2.69
N VAL A 84 -16.15 -48.05 -2.07
CA VAL A 84 -15.99 -47.98 -0.61
C VAL A 84 -16.78 -46.81 0.00
N GLU A 85 -17.62 -47.12 0.99
CA GLU A 85 -18.30 -46.13 1.83
C GLU A 85 -17.81 -46.12 3.29
N VAL A 86 -17.93 -44.94 3.93
CA VAL A 86 -17.69 -44.75 5.36
C VAL A 86 -19.04 -44.53 6.04
N THR A 87 -19.65 -45.63 6.50
CA THR A 87 -21.00 -45.64 7.05
C THR A 87 -20.99 -45.41 8.57
N VAL A 88 -21.70 -44.39 9.03
CA VAL A 88 -21.74 -43.96 10.43
C VAL A 88 -23.12 -44.23 11.04
N ASN A 89 -23.21 -45.28 11.86
CA ASN A 89 -24.36 -45.60 12.71
C ASN A 89 -24.11 -45.27 14.19
N GLY A 90 -22.86 -44.94 14.57
CA GLY A 90 -22.44 -44.55 15.92
C GLY A 90 -21.95 -43.10 15.95
N THR A 91 -20.76 -42.90 16.52
CA THR A 91 -20.10 -41.59 16.62
C THR A 91 -18.85 -41.52 15.73
N LEU A 92 -18.75 -40.47 14.91
CA LEU A 92 -17.53 -40.13 14.17
C LEU A 92 -17.03 -38.75 14.62
N THR A 93 -15.79 -38.69 15.08
CA THR A 93 -15.14 -37.45 15.53
C THR A 93 -13.85 -37.23 14.75
N VAL A 94 -13.84 -36.23 13.86
CA VAL A 94 -12.64 -35.84 13.10
C VAL A 94 -12.11 -34.52 13.65
N ASN A 95 -10.89 -34.56 14.18
CA ASN A 95 -10.26 -33.47 14.92
C ASN A 95 -9.09 -32.86 14.12
N GLY A 96 -9.36 -32.41 12.90
CA GLY A 96 -8.39 -31.64 12.11
C GLY A 96 -8.21 -30.21 12.60
N THR A 97 -7.07 -29.60 12.27
CA THR A 97 -6.78 -28.18 12.51
C THR A 97 -6.41 -27.49 11.19
N ALA A 98 -6.36 -26.15 11.17
CA ALA A 98 -5.98 -25.40 9.96
C ALA A 98 -4.56 -25.74 9.45
N SER A 99 -3.63 -26.07 10.34
CA SER A 99 -2.26 -26.50 10.00
C SER A 99 -2.15 -28.00 9.71
N ASN A 100 -2.92 -28.83 10.41
CA ASN A 100 -2.88 -30.29 10.33
C ASN A 100 -4.29 -30.85 10.04
N GLN A 101 -4.73 -30.69 8.80
CA GLN A 101 -6.06 -31.16 8.36
C GLN A 101 -6.14 -32.68 8.25
N VAL A 102 -7.30 -33.27 8.53
CA VAL A 102 -7.56 -34.71 8.30
C VAL A 102 -8.03 -34.89 6.87
N THR A 103 -7.35 -35.73 6.08
CA THR A 103 -7.64 -35.85 4.64
C THR A 103 -8.29 -37.19 4.28
N PHE A 104 -9.51 -37.17 3.76
CA PHE A 104 -10.18 -38.30 3.11
C PHE A 104 -10.08 -38.14 1.59
N GLN A 105 -9.50 -39.14 0.92
CA GLN A 105 -9.30 -39.09 -0.54
C GLN A 105 -9.33 -40.47 -1.20
N ALA A 106 -9.46 -40.49 -2.52
CA ALA A 106 -9.25 -41.68 -3.32
C ALA A 106 -7.85 -42.30 -3.09
N GLN A 107 -7.77 -43.62 -3.08
CA GLN A 107 -6.49 -44.33 -3.06
C GLN A 107 -5.73 -44.13 -4.37
N ASN A 108 -6.40 -44.21 -5.53
CA ASN A 108 -5.79 -43.97 -6.84
C ASN A 108 -6.59 -42.95 -7.66
N GLY A 109 -5.88 -42.08 -8.39
CA GLY A 109 -6.50 -41.07 -9.26
C GLY A 109 -7.23 -39.95 -8.53
N SER A 110 -7.93 -39.13 -9.30
CA SER A 110 -8.59 -37.88 -8.86
C SER A 110 -10.02 -37.73 -9.39
N SER A 111 -10.67 -38.83 -9.82
CA SER A 111 -12.06 -38.77 -10.30
C SER A 111 -12.99 -38.36 -9.16
N SER A 112 -13.94 -37.47 -9.43
CA SER A 112 -14.98 -36.99 -8.50
C SER A 112 -16.04 -38.04 -8.13
N THR A 113 -15.74 -39.32 -8.34
CA THR A 113 -16.62 -40.46 -8.13
C THR A 113 -15.88 -41.69 -7.60
N SER A 114 -14.62 -41.54 -7.18
CA SER A 114 -13.68 -42.65 -6.94
C SER A 114 -14.07 -43.53 -5.75
N TRP A 115 -14.62 -42.94 -4.70
CA TRP A 115 -15.20 -43.62 -3.54
C TRP A 115 -16.59 -43.05 -3.27
N TYR A 116 -17.43 -43.71 -2.46
CA TYR A 116 -18.83 -43.33 -2.36
C TYR A 116 -19.04 -42.07 -1.52
N GLY A 117 -18.47 -42.03 -0.32
CA GLY A 117 -18.56 -40.88 0.60
C GLY A 117 -18.62 -41.26 2.08
N ILE A 118 -18.71 -40.25 2.94
CA ILE A 118 -19.12 -40.44 4.34
C ILE A 118 -20.65 -40.46 4.39
N VAL A 119 -21.22 -41.60 4.78
CA VAL A 119 -22.66 -41.83 4.88
C VAL A 119 -23.09 -41.74 6.35
N VAL A 120 -23.73 -40.63 6.72
CA VAL A 120 -24.32 -40.47 8.05
C VAL A 120 -25.73 -41.04 8.02
N SER A 121 -25.96 -42.14 8.75
CA SER A 121 -27.22 -42.87 8.70
C SER A 121 -28.29 -42.28 9.63
N ALA A 122 -29.51 -42.82 9.55
CA ALA A 122 -30.62 -42.46 10.43
C ALA A 122 -30.40 -42.85 11.91
N SER A 123 -29.44 -43.73 12.21
CA SER A 123 -29.15 -44.24 13.56
C SER A 123 -27.88 -43.67 14.19
N ALA A 124 -27.18 -42.77 13.49
CA ALA A 124 -26.01 -42.06 14.02
C ALA A 124 -26.29 -41.40 15.38
N ALA A 125 -25.24 -41.24 16.19
CA ALA A 125 -25.32 -40.52 17.46
C ALA A 125 -24.85 -39.07 17.27
N THR A 126 -23.59 -38.89 16.85
CA THR A 126 -22.96 -37.59 16.56
C THR A 126 -21.91 -37.75 15.48
N VAL A 127 -21.84 -36.82 14.54
CA VAL A 127 -20.78 -36.74 13.52
C VAL A 127 -20.20 -35.33 13.53
N SER A 128 -18.93 -35.20 13.90
CA SER A 128 -18.18 -33.95 13.88
C SER A 128 -17.06 -34.04 12.85
N LEU A 129 -17.09 -33.15 11.86
CA LEU A 129 -16.04 -32.99 10.85
C LEU A 129 -15.37 -31.63 11.05
N ASN A 130 -14.34 -31.57 11.90
CA ASN A 130 -13.54 -30.36 12.11
C ASN A 130 -12.23 -30.45 11.32
N GLY A 131 -11.86 -29.37 10.61
CA GLY A 131 -10.60 -29.25 9.88
C GLY A 131 -10.31 -30.38 8.89
N ALA A 132 -11.33 -30.91 8.22
CA ALA A 132 -11.20 -32.06 7.32
C ALA A 132 -11.14 -31.65 5.85
N ILE A 133 -10.31 -32.31 5.04
CA ILE A 133 -10.38 -32.30 3.57
C ILE A 133 -11.14 -33.55 3.11
N LEU A 134 -12.22 -33.40 2.36
CA LEU A 134 -12.94 -34.53 1.74
C LEU A 134 -12.96 -34.36 0.23
N GLN A 135 -12.32 -35.28 -0.50
CA GLN A 135 -12.14 -35.16 -1.94
C GLN A 135 -12.23 -36.45 -2.75
N HIS A 136 -12.55 -36.28 -4.04
CA HIS A 136 -12.64 -37.36 -5.04
C HIS A 136 -13.77 -38.39 -4.75
N ALA A 137 -14.77 -38.00 -3.95
CA ALA A 137 -15.91 -38.82 -3.57
C ALA A 137 -17.15 -38.53 -4.43
N TYR A 138 -18.06 -39.50 -4.58
CA TYR A 138 -19.34 -39.26 -5.23
C TYR A 138 -20.22 -38.30 -4.41
N TYR A 139 -20.33 -38.56 -3.10
CA TYR A 139 -20.76 -37.60 -2.10
C TYR A 139 -19.58 -37.31 -1.17
N GLY A 140 -19.21 -36.05 -0.92
CA GLY A 140 -18.28 -35.76 0.18
C GLY A 140 -18.89 -36.22 1.51
N VAL A 141 -20.10 -35.73 1.80
CA VAL A 141 -20.94 -36.19 2.91
C VAL A 141 -22.37 -36.43 2.45
N ARG A 142 -22.98 -37.55 2.85
CA ARG A 142 -24.38 -37.88 2.60
C ARG A 142 -25.11 -38.06 3.94
N ASN A 143 -26.00 -37.11 4.28
CA ASN A 143 -26.71 -37.09 5.56
C ASN A 143 -28.14 -37.62 5.46
N SER A 144 -28.44 -38.69 6.21
CA SER A 144 -29.80 -39.23 6.42
C SER A 144 -30.22 -39.20 7.88
N SER A 145 -29.45 -38.55 8.77
CA SER A 145 -29.75 -38.48 10.20
C SER A 145 -30.89 -37.52 10.51
N PRO A 146 -31.77 -37.84 11.48
CA PRO A 146 -32.69 -36.85 12.04
C PRO A 146 -31.93 -35.83 12.92
N GLY A 147 -32.44 -34.60 12.99
CA GLY A 147 -31.89 -33.54 13.87
C GLY A 147 -30.50 -33.00 13.48
N THR A 148 -29.81 -32.41 14.45
CA THR A 148 -28.52 -31.68 14.30
C THR A 148 -27.29 -32.55 14.50
N GLN A 149 -27.37 -33.85 14.22
CA GLN A 149 -26.32 -34.82 14.57
C GLN A 149 -25.02 -34.64 13.79
N LEU A 150 -25.08 -34.05 12.59
CA LEU A 150 -23.91 -33.75 11.76
C LEU A 150 -23.51 -32.27 11.90
N GLN A 151 -22.26 -32.05 12.30
CA GLN A 151 -21.61 -30.75 12.39
C GLN A 151 -20.35 -30.74 11.52
N ILE A 152 -20.17 -29.70 10.72
CA ILE A 152 -18.99 -29.51 9.87
C ILE A 152 -18.40 -28.13 10.17
N GLN A 153 -17.12 -28.08 10.53
CA GLN A 153 -16.42 -26.85 10.91
C GLN A 153 -15.04 -26.77 10.24
N GLY A 154 -14.66 -25.59 9.75
CA GLY A 154 -13.30 -25.33 9.24
C GLY A 154 -12.82 -26.27 8.12
N SER A 155 -13.74 -26.95 7.44
CA SER A 155 -13.44 -28.10 6.57
C SER A 155 -13.56 -27.73 5.09
N THR A 156 -12.79 -28.42 4.24
CA THR A 156 -12.75 -28.23 2.79
C THR A 156 -13.31 -29.48 2.08
N ILE A 157 -14.47 -29.34 1.46
CA ILE A 157 -15.13 -30.42 0.72
C ILE A 157 -15.00 -30.09 -0.78
N GLN A 158 -14.12 -30.80 -1.48
CA GLN A 158 -13.68 -30.40 -2.82
C GLN A 158 -13.58 -31.52 -3.85
N ASN A 159 -13.76 -31.19 -5.14
CA ASN A 159 -13.61 -32.13 -6.25
C ASN A 159 -14.48 -33.41 -6.13
N ASN A 160 -15.65 -33.30 -5.50
CA ASN A 160 -16.64 -34.38 -5.35
C ASN A 160 -17.76 -34.22 -6.38
N SER A 161 -18.46 -35.29 -6.76
CA SER A 161 -19.63 -35.17 -7.67
C SER A 161 -20.75 -34.35 -7.03
N THR A 162 -20.98 -34.53 -5.73
CA THR A 162 -21.72 -33.60 -4.87
C THR A 162 -20.95 -33.41 -3.57
N GLY A 163 -20.71 -32.16 -3.15
CA GLY A 163 -19.98 -31.90 -1.92
C GLY A 163 -20.72 -32.43 -0.69
N MET A 164 -21.97 -32.02 -0.51
CA MET A 164 -22.85 -32.53 0.54
C MET A 164 -24.27 -32.80 0.03
N GLN A 165 -24.83 -33.97 0.34
CA GLN A 165 -26.24 -34.29 0.13
C GLN A 165 -26.96 -34.43 1.49
N ILE A 166 -28.12 -33.81 1.64
CA ILE A 166 -28.92 -33.83 2.87
C ILE A 166 -30.33 -34.34 2.53
N LEU A 167 -30.65 -35.52 3.06
CA LEU A 167 -31.92 -36.24 2.84
C LEU A 167 -32.87 -36.13 4.04
N ALA A 168 -32.31 -35.91 5.24
CA ALA A 168 -33.03 -35.63 6.47
C ALA A 168 -32.18 -34.76 7.42
N GLY A 169 -32.81 -34.23 8.47
CA GLY A 169 -32.14 -33.51 9.55
C GLY A 169 -31.90 -32.03 9.30
N THR A 170 -31.08 -31.45 10.18
CA THR A 170 -30.74 -30.02 10.26
C THR A 170 -29.23 -29.85 10.56
N PRO A 171 -28.32 -30.38 9.73
CA PRO A 171 -26.89 -30.24 9.97
C PRO A 171 -26.44 -28.77 10.03
N THR A 172 -25.36 -28.54 10.78
CA THR A 172 -24.70 -27.23 10.90
C THR A 172 -23.37 -27.26 10.15
N VAL A 173 -23.12 -26.21 9.37
CA VAL A 173 -21.89 -26.06 8.57
C VAL A 173 -21.34 -24.66 8.78
N THR A 174 -20.17 -24.55 9.41
CA THR A 174 -19.58 -23.29 9.87
C THR A 174 -18.17 -23.11 9.35
N GLY A 175 -17.81 -21.93 8.83
CA GLY A 175 -16.42 -21.61 8.45
C GLY A 175 -15.81 -22.55 7.41
N SER A 176 -16.62 -23.21 6.59
CA SER A 176 -16.21 -24.33 5.73
C SER A 176 -16.26 -23.96 4.25
N THR A 177 -15.46 -24.64 3.43
CA THR A 177 -15.31 -24.37 1.99
C THR A 177 -15.79 -25.54 1.14
N PHE A 178 -16.72 -25.28 0.22
CA PHE A 178 -17.09 -26.20 -0.86
C PHE A 178 -16.46 -25.69 -2.15
N LEU A 179 -15.50 -26.46 -2.71
CA LEU A 179 -14.68 -26.03 -3.85
C LEU A 179 -14.76 -27.01 -5.02
N SER A 180 -15.10 -26.52 -6.21
CA SER A 180 -14.97 -27.30 -7.46
C SER A 180 -15.72 -28.64 -7.47
N ASN A 181 -16.85 -28.72 -6.77
CA ASN A 181 -17.71 -29.92 -6.76
C ASN A 181 -18.66 -29.92 -7.98
N GLY A 182 -19.24 -31.05 -8.33
CA GLY A 182 -20.28 -31.10 -9.38
C GLY A 182 -21.54 -30.31 -8.98
N THR A 183 -21.89 -30.35 -7.69
CA THR A 183 -22.80 -29.41 -7.01
C THR A 183 -22.28 -29.23 -5.59
N GLY A 184 -22.31 -27.99 -5.05
CA GLY A 184 -21.74 -27.70 -3.74
C GLY A 184 -22.48 -28.42 -2.61
N ILE A 185 -23.72 -28.01 -2.36
CA ILE A 185 -24.63 -28.65 -1.38
C ILE A 185 -25.98 -28.92 -2.05
N THR A 186 -26.56 -30.10 -1.81
CA THR A 186 -27.91 -30.49 -2.23
C THR A 186 -28.76 -30.83 -1.02
N VAL A 187 -29.96 -30.24 -0.93
CA VAL A 187 -30.93 -30.47 0.16
C VAL A 187 -32.25 -30.94 -0.45
N THR A 188 -32.77 -32.09 -0.01
CA THR A 188 -34.01 -32.66 -0.58
C THR A 188 -34.97 -33.19 0.49
N SER A 189 -36.11 -33.77 0.05
CA SER A 189 -37.13 -34.33 0.95
C SER A 189 -37.70 -33.25 1.86
N ASN A 190 -37.61 -33.41 3.19
CA ASN A 190 -37.94 -32.41 4.21
C ASN A 190 -36.69 -31.94 5.00
N ALA A 191 -35.50 -32.14 4.45
CA ALA A 191 -34.25 -31.75 5.10
C ALA A 191 -34.10 -30.23 5.19
N SER A 192 -33.33 -29.78 6.19
CA SER A 192 -33.05 -28.38 6.50
C SER A 192 -31.54 -28.19 6.66
N LEU A 193 -31.06 -26.95 6.70
CA LEU A 193 -29.62 -26.66 6.75
C LEU A 193 -29.35 -25.33 7.45
N ASN A 194 -28.31 -25.31 8.29
CA ASN A 194 -27.73 -24.08 8.84
C ASN A 194 -26.30 -23.92 8.28
N LEU A 195 -26.11 -22.96 7.39
CA LEU A 195 -24.83 -22.62 6.76
C LEU A 195 -24.38 -21.23 7.23
N THR A 196 -23.21 -21.16 7.87
CA THR A 196 -22.69 -19.93 8.47
C THR A 196 -21.22 -19.71 8.12
N GLY A 197 -20.80 -18.47 7.83
CA GLY A 197 -19.37 -18.14 7.66
C GLY A 197 -18.66 -18.90 6.53
N SER A 198 -19.40 -19.45 5.56
CA SER A 198 -18.91 -20.53 4.68
C SER A 198 -18.83 -20.10 3.22
N VAL A 199 -17.86 -20.67 2.49
CA VAL A 199 -17.60 -20.39 1.07
C VAL A 199 -18.12 -21.54 0.20
N ILE A 200 -18.88 -21.25 -0.85
CA ILE A 200 -19.24 -22.22 -1.89
C ILE A 200 -18.79 -21.66 -3.24
N ARG A 201 -17.72 -22.21 -3.83
CA ARG A 201 -17.15 -21.67 -5.06
C ARG A 201 -16.76 -22.68 -6.14
N GLY A 202 -16.91 -22.27 -7.39
CA GLY A 202 -16.41 -23.00 -8.55
C GLY A 202 -17.13 -24.32 -8.86
N SER A 203 -18.31 -24.58 -8.28
CA SER A 203 -19.05 -25.82 -8.55
C SER A 203 -19.52 -25.83 -10.01
N SER A 204 -19.47 -26.96 -10.73
CA SER A 204 -19.89 -26.99 -12.15
C SER A 204 -21.41 -26.83 -12.33
N GLY A 205 -22.20 -27.17 -11.30
CA GLY A 205 -23.65 -26.98 -11.23
C GLY A 205 -24.05 -25.81 -10.33
N ASN A 206 -25.09 -26.02 -9.51
CA ASN A 206 -25.51 -25.02 -8.52
C ASN A 206 -24.52 -24.99 -7.34
N GLY A 207 -24.39 -23.83 -6.69
CA GLY A 207 -23.69 -23.74 -5.41
C GLY A 207 -24.49 -24.45 -4.31
N LEU A 208 -25.72 -24.00 -4.08
CA LEU A 208 -26.70 -24.62 -3.19
C LEU A 208 -27.95 -25.01 -3.99
N ASN A 209 -28.34 -26.28 -3.93
CA ASN A 209 -29.45 -26.86 -4.68
C ASN A 209 -30.52 -27.42 -3.73
N ILE A 210 -31.67 -26.74 -3.63
CA ILE A 210 -32.73 -27.09 -2.67
C ILE A 210 -33.96 -27.55 -3.46
N ASN A 211 -34.37 -28.81 -3.27
CA ASN A 211 -35.58 -29.39 -3.88
C ASN A 211 -36.38 -30.14 -2.81
N THR A 212 -37.29 -29.42 -2.16
CA THR A 212 -38.13 -29.99 -1.10
C THR A 212 -39.27 -30.80 -1.73
N SER A 213 -39.30 -32.09 -1.41
CA SER A 213 -40.23 -33.08 -2.00
C SER A 213 -41.15 -33.74 -0.98
N SER A 214 -40.99 -33.43 0.31
CA SER A 214 -41.93 -33.79 1.37
C SER A 214 -41.97 -32.73 2.48
N GLY A 215 -43.10 -32.66 3.20
CA GLY A 215 -43.22 -31.85 4.42
C GLY A 215 -42.87 -30.37 4.26
N SER A 216 -42.02 -29.86 5.15
CA SER A 216 -41.52 -28.49 5.10
C SER A 216 -40.05 -28.40 5.54
N ALA A 217 -39.31 -27.45 4.95
CA ALA A 217 -37.87 -27.26 5.12
C ALA A 217 -37.51 -25.80 5.43
N THR A 218 -36.45 -25.60 6.22
CA THR A 218 -35.86 -24.29 6.50
C THR A 218 -34.36 -24.32 6.21
N ILE A 219 -33.91 -23.38 5.37
CA ILE A 219 -32.52 -23.23 4.98
C ILE A 219 -32.04 -21.86 5.44
N ASN A 220 -31.00 -21.82 6.26
CA ASN A 220 -30.38 -20.59 6.75
C ASN A 220 -28.98 -20.45 6.13
N VAL A 221 -28.73 -19.33 5.44
CA VAL A 221 -27.45 -18.96 4.83
C VAL A 221 -27.05 -17.61 5.40
N THR A 222 -26.09 -17.61 6.33
CA THR A 222 -25.71 -16.41 7.09
C THR A 222 -24.21 -16.13 6.96
N GLY A 223 -23.79 -14.93 6.56
CA GLY A 223 -22.35 -14.63 6.50
C GLY A 223 -21.61 -15.53 5.51
N CYS A 224 -22.19 -15.82 4.33
CA CYS A 224 -21.64 -16.80 3.39
C CYS A 224 -21.23 -16.15 2.07
N THR A 225 -20.21 -16.69 1.40
CA THR A 225 -19.78 -16.24 0.07
C THR A 225 -20.01 -17.35 -0.95
N ILE A 226 -20.91 -17.12 -1.91
CA ILE A 226 -21.26 -18.07 -2.97
C ILE A 226 -20.80 -17.50 -4.32
N TYR A 227 -19.73 -18.06 -4.87
CA TYR A 227 -18.96 -17.45 -5.96
C TYR A 227 -18.79 -18.37 -7.16
N GLY A 228 -19.03 -17.88 -8.39
CA GLY A 228 -18.47 -18.51 -9.58
C GLY A 228 -18.93 -19.94 -9.86
N ASN A 229 -20.15 -20.31 -9.49
CA ASN A 229 -20.72 -21.63 -9.79
C ASN A 229 -21.33 -21.65 -11.20
N GLY A 230 -21.29 -22.79 -11.89
CA GLY A 230 -21.66 -22.96 -13.30
C GLY A 230 -23.16 -22.90 -13.61
N SER A 231 -24.00 -22.86 -12.58
CA SER A 231 -25.45 -22.61 -12.68
C SER A 231 -25.83 -21.54 -11.63
N ALA A 232 -26.87 -21.72 -10.82
CA ALA A 232 -27.28 -20.73 -9.85
C ALA A 232 -26.39 -20.75 -8.58
N GLY A 233 -26.20 -19.59 -7.94
CA GLY A 233 -25.60 -19.53 -6.61
C GLY A 233 -26.46 -20.29 -5.59
N ILE A 234 -27.74 -19.90 -5.48
CA ILE A 234 -28.77 -20.64 -4.74
C ILE A 234 -29.94 -20.95 -5.68
N HIS A 235 -30.29 -22.23 -5.78
CA HIS A 235 -31.50 -22.72 -6.44
C HIS A 235 -32.49 -23.25 -5.40
N GLY A 236 -33.75 -22.82 -5.47
CA GLY A 236 -34.81 -23.29 -4.58
C GLY A 236 -36.08 -23.69 -5.33
N GLU A 237 -36.55 -24.91 -5.09
CA GLU A 237 -37.79 -25.48 -5.61
C GLU A 237 -38.55 -26.24 -4.51
N SER A 238 -39.89 -26.28 -4.62
CA SER A 238 -40.76 -27.08 -3.74
C SER A 238 -41.81 -27.82 -4.55
N SER A 239 -41.98 -29.12 -4.27
CA SER A 239 -42.98 -29.99 -4.90
C SER A 239 -44.40 -29.69 -4.40
N SER A 240 -45.42 -30.12 -5.13
CA SER A 240 -46.82 -29.89 -4.76
C SER A 240 -47.13 -30.35 -3.33
N GLY A 241 -47.80 -29.49 -2.56
CA GLY A 241 -48.13 -29.74 -1.15
C GLY A 241 -46.97 -29.60 -0.15
N THR A 242 -45.79 -29.14 -0.58
CA THR A 242 -44.62 -28.92 0.30
C THR A 242 -44.28 -27.43 0.45
N SER A 243 -43.50 -27.08 1.47
CA SER A 243 -43.05 -25.69 1.66
C SER A 243 -41.56 -25.57 2.05
N THR A 244 -40.90 -24.52 1.57
CA THR A 244 -39.50 -24.21 1.92
C THR A 244 -39.33 -22.75 2.25
N THR A 245 -38.69 -22.45 3.37
CA THR A 245 -38.21 -21.09 3.69
C THR A 245 -36.69 -21.04 3.57
N ILE A 246 -36.17 -20.10 2.78
CA ILE A 246 -34.74 -19.91 2.54
C ILE A 246 -34.39 -18.50 3.01
N ASN A 247 -33.68 -18.41 4.14
CA ASN A 247 -33.22 -17.17 4.74
C ASN A 247 -31.78 -16.90 4.29
N VAL A 248 -31.55 -15.79 3.60
CA VAL A 248 -30.24 -15.34 3.12
C VAL A 248 -29.93 -14.02 3.80
N LYS A 249 -28.88 -13.99 4.63
CA LYS A 249 -28.53 -12.85 5.47
C LYS A 249 -27.03 -12.60 5.53
N ASN A 250 -26.58 -11.36 5.47
CA ASN A 250 -25.16 -11.01 5.54
C ASN A 250 -24.30 -11.76 4.50
N ALA A 251 -24.87 -12.13 3.34
CA ALA A 251 -24.22 -13.01 2.36
C ALA A 251 -23.78 -12.27 1.10
N VAL A 252 -22.76 -12.79 0.42
CA VAL A 252 -22.28 -12.29 -0.89
C VAL A 252 -22.45 -13.40 -1.93
N ILE A 253 -23.26 -13.16 -2.96
CA ILE A 253 -23.61 -14.16 -3.99
C ILE A 253 -23.34 -13.57 -5.38
N THR A 254 -22.23 -13.96 -6.00
CA THR A 254 -21.71 -13.25 -7.18
C THR A 254 -21.07 -14.14 -8.22
N SER A 255 -21.03 -13.63 -9.46
CA SER A 255 -20.25 -14.19 -10.56
C SER A 255 -20.65 -15.61 -10.97
N ASN A 256 -21.84 -16.07 -10.58
CA ASN A 256 -22.36 -17.38 -10.98
C ASN A 256 -22.84 -17.30 -12.44
N SER A 257 -22.64 -18.37 -13.22
CA SER A 257 -22.98 -18.40 -14.65
C SER A 257 -24.49 -18.45 -14.91
N GLY A 258 -25.27 -18.87 -13.91
CA GLY A 258 -26.72 -18.76 -13.88
C GLY A 258 -27.19 -17.47 -13.20
N TYR A 259 -28.21 -17.60 -12.35
CA TYR A 259 -28.68 -16.51 -11.48
C TYR A 259 -27.96 -16.55 -10.13
N GLY A 260 -27.85 -15.40 -9.45
CA GLY A 260 -27.39 -15.38 -8.05
C GLY A 260 -28.33 -16.20 -7.16
N ILE A 261 -29.61 -15.84 -7.17
CA ILE A 261 -30.70 -16.61 -6.55
C ILE A 261 -31.79 -16.91 -7.58
N ARG A 262 -32.16 -18.18 -7.71
CA ARG A 262 -33.25 -18.66 -8.57
C ARG A 262 -34.29 -19.41 -7.73
N ARG A 263 -35.45 -18.78 -7.52
CA ARG A 263 -36.67 -19.51 -7.14
C ARG A 263 -37.28 -20.11 -8.39
N PHE A 264 -37.44 -21.43 -8.41
CA PHE A 264 -38.22 -22.10 -9.45
C PHE A 264 -39.69 -22.23 -9.00
N SER A 265 -40.62 -22.05 -9.95
CA SER A 265 -42.05 -22.20 -9.68
C SER A 265 -42.45 -23.68 -9.82
N GLY A 266 -42.11 -24.47 -8.80
CA GLY A 266 -42.67 -25.80 -8.60
C GLY A 266 -44.14 -25.74 -8.17
N GLY A 267 -44.75 -26.91 -7.92
CA GLY A 267 -46.15 -26.99 -7.45
C GLY A 267 -46.35 -26.62 -5.98
N GLY A 268 -45.28 -26.44 -5.20
CA GLY A 268 -45.31 -26.06 -3.78
C GLY A 268 -44.92 -24.61 -3.53
N THR A 269 -44.72 -24.29 -2.25
CA THR A 269 -44.35 -22.94 -1.80
C THR A 269 -42.86 -22.85 -1.53
N THR A 270 -42.15 -21.95 -2.22
CA THR A 270 -40.76 -21.62 -1.90
C THR A 270 -40.67 -20.13 -1.57
N THR A 271 -40.19 -19.79 -0.38
CA THR A 271 -40.06 -18.41 0.10
C THR A 271 -38.59 -18.07 0.27
N PHE A 272 -38.16 -16.95 -0.30
CA PHE A 272 -36.82 -16.39 -0.08
C PHE A 272 -36.92 -15.13 0.76
N ASN A 273 -36.27 -15.11 1.91
CA ASN A 273 -36.11 -13.95 2.78
C ASN A 273 -34.67 -13.46 2.63
N ILE A 274 -34.45 -12.42 1.83
CA ILE A 274 -33.11 -11.89 1.51
C ILE A 274 -32.94 -10.55 2.23
N THR A 275 -31.96 -10.44 3.12
CA THR A 275 -31.69 -9.19 3.86
C THR A 275 -30.19 -8.97 4.02
N TYR A 276 -29.73 -7.72 4.08
CA TYR A 276 -28.34 -7.34 4.34
C TYR A 276 -27.33 -8.14 3.50
N SER A 277 -27.66 -8.42 2.24
CA SER A 277 -26.88 -9.33 1.38
C SER A 277 -26.59 -8.69 0.04
N ASN A 278 -25.39 -8.94 -0.49
CA ASN A 278 -24.98 -8.49 -1.81
C ASN A 278 -25.20 -9.61 -2.83
N ILE A 279 -26.00 -9.38 -3.87
CA ILE A 279 -26.19 -10.33 -4.97
C ILE A 279 -25.88 -9.60 -6.27
N TRP A 280 -24.75 -9.89 -6.91
CA TRP A 280 -24.24 -9.06 -8.01
C TRP A 280 -23.54 -9.86 -9.12
N GLY A 281 -23.45 -9.30 -10.34
CA GLY A 281 -22.59 -9.82 -11.40
C GLY A 281 -22.88 -11.26 -11.85
N ASN A 282 -24.10 -11.76 -11.65
CA ASN A 282 -24.48 -13.12 -12.05
C ASN A 282 -25.01 -13.13 -13.49
N ALA A 283 -24.50 -14.01 -14.35
CA ALA A 283 -24.59 -13.83 -15.81
C ALA A 283 -26.02 -13.97 -16.40
N SER A 284 -26.93 -14.68 -15.73
CA SER A 284 -28.36 -14.70 -16.11
C SER A 284 -29.21 -13.64 -15.40
N GLY A 285 -28.63 -12.88 -14.46
CA GLY A 285 -29.28 -11.90 -13.59
C GLY A 285 -29.12 -12.22 -12.10
N ASN A 286 -29.23 -11.21 -11.24
CA ASN A 286 -28.98 -11.41 -9.80
C ASN A 286 -30.07 -12.24 -9.11
N LEU A 287 -31.35 -11.93 -9.38
CA LEU A 287 -32.50 -12.61 -8.79
C LEU A 287 -33.50 -13.04 -9.87
N THR A 288 -34.14 -14.20 -9.68
CA THR A 288 -35.36 -14.57 -10.41
C THR A 288 -36.34 -15.30 -9.51
N GLY A 289 -37.62 -14.91 -9.61
CA GLY A 289 -38.70 -15.40 -8.73
C GLY A 289 -38.60 -14.96 -7.26
N ALA A 290 -37.57 -14.20 -6.88
CA ALA A 290 -37.32 -13.66 -5.55
C ALA A 290 -37.01 -12.16 -5.62
N THR A 291 -37.17 -11.44 -4.51
CA THR A 291 -36.94 -10.01 -4.40
C THR A 291 -35.97 -9.73 -3.26
N ALA A 292 -35.07 -8.76 -3.43
CA ALA A 292 -34.22 -8.26 -2.36
C ALA A 292 -35.07 -7.58 -1.27
N GLY A 293 -34.75 -7.85 0.01
CA GLY A 293 -35.31 -7.14 1.16
C GLY A 293 -34.30 -6.17 1.78
N THR A 294 -34.66 -5.60 2.93
CA THR A 294 -33.94 -4.55 3.66
C THR A 294 -32.42 -4.77 3.72
N GLY A 295 -31.65 -3.70 3.46
CA GLY A 295 -30.19 -3.69 3.52
C GLY A 295 -29.47 -4.47 2.44
N SER A 296 -30.19 -5.12 1.51
CA SER A 296 -29.56 -5.86 0.42
C SER A 296 -29.10 -4.92 -0.68
N LEU A 297 -27.93 -5.20 -1.25
CA LEU A 297 -27.32 -4.39 -2.31
C LEU A 297 -26.98 -5.23 -3.55
N MET A 298 -26.71 -4.53 -4.65
CA MET A 298 -26.51 -5.09 -5.99
C MET A 298 -25.30 -4.39 -6.63
N ALA A 299 -24.11 -4.54 -6.03
CA ALA A 299 -22.90 -3.84 -6.46
C ALA A 299 -21.68 -4.77 -6.40
N ASN A 300 -20.64 -4.50 -7.19
CA ASN A 300 -19.41 -5.28 -7.19
C ASN A 300 -18.82 -5.38 -5.76
N PRO A 301 -18.62 -6.59 -5.18
CA PRO A 301 -18.07 -6.73 -3.84
C PRO A 301 -16.58 -6.39 -3.74
N LEU A 302 -15.89 -6.06 -4.84
CA LEU A 302 -14.48 -5.64 -4.88
C LEU A 302 -13.56 -6.57 -4.07
N PHE A 303 -13.47 -7.83 -4.52
CA PHE A 303 -12.57 -8.81 -3.93
C PHE A 303 -11.11 -8.55 -4.29
N VAL A 304 -10.18 -8.90 -3.39
CA VAL A 304 -8.73 -8.72 -3.57
C VAL A 304 -8.21 -9.35 -4.86
N ASN A 305 -8.55 -10.61 -5.13
CA ASN A 305 -8.15 -11.32 -6.35
C ASN A 305 -9.08 -12.52 -6.60
N ALA A 306 -10.29 -12.28 -7.09
CA ALA A 306 -11.20 -13.36 -7.44
C ALA A 306 -10.69 -14.14 -8.68
N PRO A 307 -10.78 -15.49 -8.71
CA PRO A 307 -11.50 -16.36 -7.79
C PRO A 307 -10.68 -16.82 -6.56
N THR A 308 -9.38 -16.52 -6.50
CA THR A 308 -8.43 -17.15 -5.55
C THR A 308 -8.59 -16.60 -4.13
N ASN A 309 -8.63 -15.27 -4.00
CA ASN A 309 -8.82 -14.52 -2.75
C ASN A 309 -10.13 -13.72 -2.81
N LEU A 310 -11.11 -14.15 -2.01
CA LEU A 310 -12.45 -13.57 -1.93
C LEU A 310 -12.64 -12.69 -0.67
N ARG A 311 -11.55 -12.20 -0.06
CA ARG A 311 -11.65 -11.12 0.94
C ARG A 311 -12.09 -9.83 0.26
N LEU A 312 -12.81 -9.00 0.99
CA LEU A 312 -13.18 -7.64 0.55
C LEU A 312 -11.95 -6.73 0.53
N THR A 313 -11.98 -5.69 -0.31
CA THR A 313 -11.01 -4.58 -0.27
C THR A 313 -11.57 -3.35 0.45
N SER A 314 -10.71 -2.36 0.72
CA SER A 314 -10.98 -1.19 1.56
C SER A 314 -12.27 -0.45 1.19
N ASN A 315 -12.53 -0.26 -0.10
CA ASN A 315 -13.66 0.50 -0.63
C ASN A 315 -14.84 -0.41 -1.05
N SER A 316 -14.83 -1.69 -0.66
CA SER A 316 -15.91 -2.60 -1.01
C SER A 316 -17.25 -2.12 -0.42
N PRO A 317 -18.34 -2.05 -1.21
CA PRO A 317 -19.68 -1.76 -0.71
C PRO A 317 -20.28 -2.92 0.12
N ALA A 318 -19.60 -4.07 0.20
CA ALA A 318 -19.95 -5.15 1.12
C ALA A 318 -19.30 -4.98 2.52
N ARG A 319 -18.45 -3.97 2.72
CA ARG A 319 -18.02 -3.57 4.06
C ARG A 319 -19.13 -2.81 4.76
N PHE A 320 -19.26 -3.02 6.07
CA PHE A 320 -20.30 -2.43 6.93
C PHE A 320 -21.77 -2.61 6.50
N ALA A 321 -22.06 -3.37 5.45
CA ALA A 321 -23.41 -3.54 4.88
C ALA A 321 -24.33 -4.51 5.64
N GLY A 322 -23.82 -5.11 6.72
CA GLY A 322 -24.56 -6.05 7.56
C GLY A 322 -25.54 -5.38 8.52
N GLU A 323 -26.46 -6.16 9.07
CA GLU A 323 -27.52 -5.69 9.98
C GLU A 323 -27.03 -4.84 11.18
N THR A 324 -25.83 -5.12 11.69
CA THR A 324 -25.23 -4.40 12.82
C THR A 324 -24.04 -3.53 12.38
N GLY A 325 -23.99 -3.13 11.11
CA GLY A 325 -22.88 -2.35 10.56
C GLY A 325 -21.58 -3.13 10.37
N GLN A 326 -21.65 -4.46 10.24
CA GLN A 326 -20.51 -5.35 10.05
C GLN A 326 -20.31 -5.75 8.57
N ASP A 327 -19.12 -6.21 8.21
CA ASP A 327 -18.83 -6.71 6.86
C ASP A 327 -19.65 -7.97 6.53
N ILE A 328 -20.05 -8.12 5.25
CA ILE A 328 -20.87 -9.26 4.79
C ILE A 328 -20.07 -10.22 3.91
N GLY A 329 -20.46 -11.50 3.92
CA GLY A 329 -19.72 -12.60 3.31
C GLY A 329 -19.01 -13.48 4.35
N ALA A 330 -18.25 -14.46 3.86
CA ALA A 330 -17.62 -15.51 4.69
C ALA A 330 -16.21 -15.20 5.19
N LEU A 331 -15.51 -14.26 4.55
CA LEU A 331 -14.11 -13.96 4.84
C LEU A 331 -14.01 -12.55 5.43
N PRO A 332 -13.32 -12.35 6.56
CA PRO A 332 -13.16 -11.02 7.15
C PRO A 332 -12.30 -10.13 6.26
N TYR A 333 -12.55 -8.82 6.33
CA TYR A 333 -11.66 -7.80 5.77
C TYR A 333 -10.29 -7.87 6.46
N GLY A 334 -9.21 -7.82 5.67
CA GLY A 334 -7.84 -8.00 6.14
C GLY A 334 -6.95 -6.77 6.01
N GLY A 335 -7.52 -5.57 5.83
CA GLY A 335 -6.74 -4.36 5.53
C GLY A 335 -6.36 -4.19 4.06
N ASP A 336 -6.87 -5.04 3.16
CA ASP A 336 -6.53 -5.03 1.74
C ASP A 336 -7.04 -3.77 1.02
N ALA A 337 -6.14 -2.96 0.43
CA ALA A 337 -6.54 -1.76 -0.31
C ALA A 337 -7.32 -2.08 -1.61
N THR A 338 -8.29 -1.23 -1.97
CA THR A 338 -8.89 -1.23 -3.31
C THR A 338 -7.92 -0.59 -4.30
N ASN A 339 -7.67 -1.26 -5.43
CA ASN A 339 -6.79 -0.75 -6.47
C ASN A 339 -7.49 0.30 -7.35
N GLY A 340 -7.45 1.56 -6.91
CA GLY A 340 -8.00 2.71 -7.64
C GLY A 340 -9.20 3.36 -6.96
N LEU A 341 -9.62 4.51 -7.49
CA LEU A 341 -10.66 5.36 -6.89
C LEU A 341 -12.06 4.96 -7.40
N HIS A 342 -12.63 3.91 -6.82
CA HIS A 342 -14.00 3.45 -7.05
C HIS A 342 -14.52 2.66 -5.83
N GLY A 343 -15.79 2.28 -5.84
CA GLY A 343 -16.48 1.68 -4.70
C GLY A 343 -17.01 2.74 -3.73
N THR A 344 -17.10 2.38 -2.45
CA THR A 344 -17.55 3.27 -1.37
C THR A 344 -16.35 3.75 -0.54
N LEU A 345 -16.17 5.06 -0.40
CA LEU A 345 -15.13 5.62 0.46
C LEU A 345 -15.59 5.54 1.92
N TRP A 346 -14.89 4.76 2.75
CA TRP A 346 -15.30 4.53 4.15
C TRP A 346 -14.54 5.37 5.17
N VAL A 347 -13.65 6.24 4.70
CA VAL A 347 -12.84 7.18 5.48
C VAL A 347 -12.73 8.48 4.69
N ASP A 348 -12.55 9.60 5.39
CA ASP A 348 -12.26 10.88 4.74
C ASP A 348 -11.05 10.73 3.82
N THR A 349 -11.20 11.18 2.58
CA THR A 349 -10.26 10.92 1.49
C THR A 349 -9.88 12.24 0.83
N THR A 350 -8.63 12.64 0.96
CA THR A 350 -8.07 13.81 0.28
C THR A 350 -7.22 13.36 -0.90
N LEU A 351 -7.56 13.82 -2.09
CA LEU A 351 -6.79 13.56 -3.31
C LEU A 351 -5.56 14.49 -3.41
N THR A 352 -4.63 14.17 -4.30
CA THR A 352 -3.36 14.89 -4.46
C THR A 352 -3.09 15.21 -5.94
N THR A 353 -2.49 16.37 -6.20
CA THR A 353 -2.12 16.79 -7.56
C THR A 353 -1.06 15.88 -8.19
N SER A 354 -0.16 15.30 -7.38
CA SER A 354 0.89 14.37 -7.83
C SER A 354 0.36 13.03 -8.37
N GLN A 355 -0.89 12.67 -8.06
CA GLN A 355 -1.57 11.48 -8.59
C GLN A 355 -2.61 11.82 -9.68
N SER A 356 -2.75 13.09 -10.05
CA SER A 356 -3.62 13.55 -11.13
C SER A 356 -3.04 13.13 -12.50
N PRO A 357 -3.83 12.63 -13.45
CA PRO A 357 -5.28 12.38 -13.37
C PRO A 357 -5.63 11.04 -12.70
N TYR A 358 -6.61 11.07 -11.81
CA TYR A 358 -7.19 9.86 -11.20
C TYR A 358 -8.11 9.13 -12.19
N THR A 359 -7.93 7.83 -12.35
CA THR A 359 -8.90 6.99 -13.11
C THR A 359 -9.98 6.46 -12.17
N VAL A 360 -11.24 6.76 -12.49
CA VAL A 360 -12.41 6.25 -11.78
C VAL A 360 -13.07 5.18 -12.64
N ALA A 361 -12.85 3.91 -12.27
CA ALA A 361 -13.15 2.74 -13.12
C ALA A 361 -14.64 2.28 -13.09
N GLY A 362 -15.44 2.88 -12.23
CA GLY A 362 -16.86 2.58 -12.00
C GLY A 362 -17.39 3.54 -10.94
N ASP A 363 -18.56 3.27 -10.38
CA ASP A 363 -19.15 4.15 -9.36
C ASP A 363 -18.19 4.45 -8.20
N LEU A 364 -18.12 5.74 -7.84
CA LEU A 364 -17.47 6.25 -6.66
C LEU A 364 -18.54 6.84 -5.74
N THR A 365 -18.76 6.22 -4.58
CA THR A 365 -19.73 6.64 -3.59
C THR A 365 -19.04 7.28 -2.38
N VAL A 366 -19.44 8.49 -2.04
CA VAL A 366 -19.11 9.18 -0.78
C VAL A 366 -20.30 8.98 0.17
N PRO A 367 -20.25 8.05 1.14
CA PRO A 367 -21.38 7.73 2.02
C PRO A 367 -21.59 8.82 3.09
N PRO A 368 -22.73 8.79 3.82
CA PRO A 368 -22.99 9.74 4.89
C PRO A 368 -21.90 9.75 5.97
N GLY A 369 -21.47 10.94 6.38
CA GLY A 369 -20.43 11.11 7.40
C GLY A 369 -18.98 10.99 6.90
N VAL A 370 -18.77 10.83 5.58
CA VAL A 370 -17.45 10.84 4.94
C VAL A 370 -17.33 12.04 3.99
N THR A 371 -16.12 12.59 3.90
CA THR A 371 -15.72 13.68 3.02
C THR A 371 -14.76 13.21 1.93
N LEU A 372 -15.01 13.60 0.68
CA LEU A 372 -14.05 13.52 -0.42
C LEU A 372 -13.55 14.94 -0.74
N THR A 373 -12.28 15.21 -0.47
CA THR A 373 -11.62 16.50 -0.76
C THR A 373 -10.79 16.39 -2.04
N ILE A 374 -11.02 17.30 -2.98
CA ILE A 374 -10.37 17.38 -4.29
C ILE A 374 -9.70 18.76 -4.41
N PRO A 375 -8.37 18.87 -4.21
CA PRO A 375 -7.67 20.15 -4.24
C PRO A 375 -7.50 20.73 -5.67
N PRO A 376 -7.11 22.01 -5.81
CA PRO A 376 -6.92 22.68 -7.09
C PRO A 376 -6.04 21.89 -8.07
N GLY A 377 -6.41 21.90 -9.35
CA GLY A 377 -5.68 21.25 -10.44
C GLY A 377 -5.82 19.72 -10.51
N VAL A 378 -6.58 19.08 -9.62
CA VAL A 378 -6.84 17.64 -9.69
C VAL A 378 -7.89 17.33 -10.77
N THR A 379 -7.60 16.31 -11.59
CA THR A 379 -8.49 15.77 -12.62
C THR A 379 -8.96 14.37 -12.23
N LEU A 380 -10.27 14.12 -12.26
CA LEU A 380 -10.87 12.78 -12.19
C LEU A 380 -11.39 12.40 -13.58
N ASN A 381 -10.99 11.22 -14.04
CA ASN A 381 -11.30 10.69 -15.35
C ASN A 381 -12.15 9.43 -15.23
N PHE A 382 -13.45 9.56 -15.49
CA PHE A 382 -14.46 8.50 -15.33
C PHE A 382 -14.50 7.57 -16.55
N ALA A 383 -14.41 6.27 -16.30
CA ALA A 383 -14.50 5.23 -17.30
C ALA A 383 -15.88 5.19 -17.96
N THR A 384 -15.91 4.84 -19.26
CA THR A 384 -17.14 4.79 -20.07
C THR A 384 -18.00 3.55 -19.82
N ASN A 385 -17.56 2.69 -18.92
CA ASN A 385 -18.23 1.48 -18.46
C ASN A 385 -18.15 1.45 -16.94
N ASP A 386 -19.22 1.05 -16.27
CA ASP A 386 -19.22 0.93 -14.82
C ASP A 386 -18.70 -0.45 -14.35
N LEU A 387 -17.56 -0.48 -13.67
CA LEU A 387 -17.02 -1.67 -12.99
C LEU A 387 -17.90 -2.14 -11.80
N MET A 388 -18.64 -1.23 -11.18
CA MET A 388 -19.52 -1.54 -10.05
C MET A 388 -20.85 -2.14 -10.50
N ALA A 389 -21.25 -1.90 -11.75
CA ALA A 389 -22.56 -2.16 -12.35
C ALA A 389 -23.71 -1.89 -11.36
N ALA A 390 -23.74 -0.69 -10.80
CA ALA A 390 -24.56 -0.29 -9.65
C ALA A 390 -25.23 1.09 -9.85
N GLY A 391 -25.33 1.90 -8.79
CA GLY A 391 -25.75 3.30 -8.90
C GLY A 391 -27.19 3.53 -9.39
N ALA A 392 -27.42 4.72 -9.95
CA ALA A 392 -28.64 5.05 -10.68
C ALA A 392 -28.61 4.60 -12.15
N ASP A 393 -27.42 4.37 -12.72
CA ASP A 393 -27.16 3.86 -14.07
C ASP A 393 -26.10 2.76 -14.08
N THR A 394 -26.53 1.50 -14.04
CA THR A 394 -25.66 0.31 -13.96
C THR A 394 -24.77 0.05 -15.19
N ALA A 395 -24.64 1.01 -16.10
CA ALA A 395 -23.81 0.94 -17.30
C ALA A 395 -22.71 2.02 -17.34
N ARG A 396 -22.82 3.09 -16.55
CA ARG A 396 -21.96 4.29 -16.65
C ARG A 396 -21.55 4.79 -15.27
N SER A 397 -20.25 4.97 -15.08
CA SER A 397 -19.66 5.39 -13.81
C SER A 397 -20.29 6.68 -13.27
N GLU A 398 -20.64 6.67 -11.98
CA GLU A 398 -21.23 7.80 -11.24
C GLU A 398 -20.30 8.33 -10.14
N LEU A 399 -20.32 9.64 -9.87
CA LEU A 399 -19.90 10.17 -8.56
C LEU A 399 -21.15 10.38 -7.70
N ARG A 400 -21.41 9.44 -6.80
CA ARG A 400 -22.58 9.45 -5.91
C ARG A 400 -22.21 10.08 -4.57
N VAL A 401 -22.79 11.23 -4.24
CA VAL A 401 -22.50 11.96 -3.01
C VAL A 401 -23.69 11.84 -2.07
N GLU A 402 -23.49 11.15 -0.95
CA GLU A 402 -24.42 11.02 0.19
C GLU A 402 -23.85 11.67 1.47
N GLY A 403 -22.51 11.79 1.56
CA GLY A 403 -21.76 12.62 2.52
C GLY A 403 -21.37 13.98 1.95
N VAL A 404 -20.11 14.38 2.09
CA VAL A 404 -19.61 15.69 1.64
C VAL A 404 -18.63 15.54 0.47
N LEU A 405 -18.86 16.28 -0.62
CA LEU A 405 -17.88 16.50 -1.67
C LEU A 405 -17.35 17.92 -1.55
N ASP A 406 -16.04 18.06 -1.36
CA ASP A 406 -15.33 19.33 -1.23
C ASP A 406 -14.33 19.47 -2.39
N ALA A 407 -14.67 20.25 -3.40
CA ALA A 407 -13.90 20.41 -4.64
C ALA A 407 -13.70 21.89 -4.94
N GLU A 408 -12.68 22.47 -4.29
CA GLU A 408 -12.32 23.87 -4.38
C GLU A 408 -11.12 24.04 -5.32
N GLY A 409 -11.39 24.35 -6.59
CA GLY A 409 -10.38 24.77 -7.57
C GLY A 409 -10.10 26.27 -7.54
N THR A 410 -9.22 26.71 -8.42
CA THR A 410 -8.97 28.14 -8.69
C THR A 410 -9.04 28.42 -10.19
N LEU A 411 -9.08 29.71 -10.60
CA LEU A 411 -8.99 30.09 -12.02
C LEU A 411 -7.72 29.57 -12.71
N ALA A 412 -6.59 29.55 -11.99
CA ALA A 412 -5.32 29.06 -12.52
C ALA A 412 -5.19 27.52 -12.48
N ALA A 413 -5.87 26.86 -11.54
CA ALA A 413 -5.84 25.42 -11.33
C ALA A 413 -7.26 24.89 -11.03
N PRO A 414 -8.15 24.79 -12.03
CA PRO A 414 -9.50 24.29 -11.84
C PRO A 414 -9.49 22.80 -11.50
N VAL A 415 -10.51 22.34 -10.76
CA VAL A 415 -10.80 20.91 -10.63
C VAL A 415 -11.53 20.44 -11.89
N VAL A 416 -11.17 19.28 -12.43
CA VAL A 416 -11.76 18.76 -13.68
C VAL A 416 -12.36 17.38 -13.46
N LEU A 417 -13.67 17.24 -13.68
CA LEU A 417 -14.42 15.98 -13.62
C LEU A 417 -14.87 15.60 -15.04
N THR A 418 -14.15 14.69 -15.68
CA THR A 418 -14.24 14.39 -17.12
C THR A 418 -14.34 12.88 -17.38
N SER A 419 -14.43 12.47 -18.66
CA SER A 419 -14.47 11.05 -19.03
C SER A 419 -13.33 10.63 -19.96
N ALA A 420 -13.09 9.31 -20.00
CA ALA A 420 -12.21 8.69 -20.98
C ALA A 420 -12.85 8.62 -22.39
N GLY A 421 -14.15 8.93 -22.50
CA GLY A 421 -14.90 9.01 -23.76
C GLY A 421 -15.38 10.42 -24.08
N THR A 422 -15.44 10.76 -25.37
CA THR A 422 -15.67 12.13 -25.86
C THR A 422 -17.13 12.48 -26.20
N SER A 423 -18.08 11.68 -25.72
CA SER A 423 -19.52 11.86 -25.96
C SER A 423 -20.22 12.59 -24.82
N SER A 424 -21.40 13.16 -25.07
CA SER A 424 -22.23 13.79 -24.03
C SER A 424 -23.00 12.82 -23.13
N THR A 425 -22.60 11.55 -23.13
CA THR A 425 -23.21 10.47 -22.35
C THR A 425 -22.16 9.46 -21.86
N SER A 426 -20.87 9.82 -21.87
CA SER A 426 -19.75 8.88 -21.69
C SER A 426 -19.71 8.30 -20.28
N TRP A 427 -20.03 9.13 -19.30
CA TRP A 427 -20.26 8.77 -17.90
C TRP A 427 -21.57 9.40 -17.44
N TYR A 428 -22.00 9.10 -16.21
CA TYR A 428 -23.29 9.57 -15.74
C TYR A 428 -23.27 11.02 -15.26
N GLY A 429 -22.30 11.38 -14.43
CA GLY A 429 -22.23 12.69 -13.77
C GLY A 429 -21.96 12.66 -12.28
N VAL A 430 -22.00 13.84 -11.67
CA VAL A 430 -22.04 14.02 -10.21
C VAL A 430 -23.49 14.00 -9.73
N HIS A 431 -23.86 13.04 -8.88
CA HIS A 431 -25.19 12.89 -8.31
C HIS A 431 -25.17 13.22 -6.81
N PHE A 432 -25.71 14.38 -6.44
CA PHE A 432 -25.97 14.75 -5.05
C PHE A 432 -27.28 14.14 -4.59
N LEU A 433 -27.21 13.18 -3.67
CA LEU A 433 -28.36 12.55 -3.03
C LEU A 433 -28.91 13.39 -1.86
N PRO A 434 -30.11 13.08 -1.33
CA PRO A 434 -30.82 13.92 -0.35
C PRO A 434 -30.04 14.39 0.88
N SER A 435 -29.03 13.63 1.32
CA SER A 435 -28.21 13.88 2.51
C SER A 435 -26.92 14.67 2.26
N ALA A 436 -26.59 15.01 1.01
CA ALA A 436 -25.28 15.56 0.61
C ALA A 436 -24.99 17.03 1.03
N ALA A 437 -25.61 17.48 2.11
CA ALA A 437 -25.55 18.84 2.61
C ALA A 437 -24.14 19.20 3.10
N GLY A 438 -23.71 20.44 2.85
CA GLY A 438 -22.38 20.93 3.21
C GLY A 438 -21.31 20.69 2.13
N SER A 439 -21.65 20.03 1.02
CA SER A 439 -20.76 19.92 -0.14
C SER A 439 -20.46 21.29 -0.77
N THR A 440 -19.26 21.44 -1.31
CA THR A 440 -18.64 22.68 -1.81
C THR A 440 -18.00 22.42 -3.16
N LEU A 441 -18.40 23.18 -4.18
CA LEU A 441 -17.81 23.14 -5.52
C LEU A 441 -17.55 24.57 -5.98
N SER A 442 -16.28 24.86 -6.25
CA SER A 442 -15.77 26.14 -6.71
C SER A 442 -14.75 25.93 -7.83
N HIS A 443 -14.86 26.67 -8.94
CA HIS A 443 -13.97 26.54 -10.10
C HIS A 443 -13.83 25.10 -10.62
N VAL A 444 -14.93 24.37 -10.67
CA VAL A 444 -15.00 22.98 -11.16
C VAL A 444 -15.50 22.95 -12.60
N THR A 445 -14.75 22.29 -13.49
CA THR A 445 -15.20 21.94 -14.85
C THR A 445 -15.75 20.52 -14.85
N ILE A 446 -16.96 20.34 -15.40
CA ILE A 446 -17.61 19.03 -15.54
C ILE A 446 -18.09 18.86 -16.98
N ASN A 447 -17.64 17.81 -17.65
CA ASN A 447 -17.92 17.60 -19.07
C ASN A 447 -18.15 16.14 -19.48
N GLU A 448 -18.68 15.95 -20.69
CA GLU A 448 -18.89 14.62 -21.33
C GLU A 448 -19.83 13.67 -20.56
N ALA A 449 -20.63 14.24 -19.65
CA ALA A 449 -21.52 13.54 -18.74
C ALA A 449 -22.98 13.53 -19.23
N TYR A 450 -23.75 12.53 -18.84
CA TYR A 450 -25.20 12.52 -19.10
C TYR A 450 -25.91 13.66 -18.34
N TYR A 451 -25.60 13.81 -17.06
CA TYR A 451 -25.84 15.00 -16.27
C TYR A 451 -24.46 15.57 -15.88
N GLY A 452 -24.17 16.85 -16.09
CA GLY A 452 -22.98 17.43 -15.44
C GLY A 452 -23.15 17.33 -13.92
N ILE A 453 -24.30 17.83 -13.43
CA ILE A 453 -24.76 17.62 -12.05
C ILE A 453 -26.22 17.14 -12.04
N ARG A 454 -26.50 16.04 -11.34
CA ARG A 454 -27.83 15.63 -10.90
C ARG A 454 -28.00 16.00 -9.42
N TYR A 455 -29.00 16.83 -9.13
CA TYR A 455 -29.20 17.44 -7.81
C TYR A 455 -30.51 16.99 -7.17
N GLU A 456 -30.40 16.26 -6.06
CA GLU A 456 -31.54 15.78 -5.26
C GLU A 456 -31.34 16.08 -3.75
N ALA A 457 -30.27 16.82 -3.40
CA ALA A 457 -29.94 17.22 -2.04
C ALA A 457 -31.02 18.12 -1.42
N THR A 458 -31.38 17.83 -0.17
CA THR A 458 -32.39 18.61 0.56
C THR A 458 -31.79 19.72 1.42
N GLY A 459 -30.52 19.58 1.83
CA GLY A 459 -29.71 20.66 2.38
C GLY A 459 -28.98 21.46 1.29
N ALA A 460 -28.24 22.48 1.71
CA ALA A 460 -27.48 23.34 0.80
C ALA A 460 -26.17 22.67 0.33
N VAL A 461 -25.86 22.87 -0.94
CA VAL A 461 -24.56 22.63 -1.58
C VAL A 461 -24.11 23.97 -2.17
N ALA A 462 -22.86 24.37 -1.95
CA ALA A 462 -22.32 25.58 -2.56
C ALA A 462 -21.86 25.26 -3.99
N LEU A 463 -22.40 25.96 -4.99
CA LEU A 463 -22.16 25.73 -6.41
C LEU A 463 -21.73 27.05 -7.07
N ASN A 464 -20.42 27.31 -7.07
CA ASN A 464 -19.82 28.57 -7.49
C ASN A 464 -18.85 28.35 -8.66
N HIS A 465 -18.75 29.30 -9.59
CA HIS A 465 -17.73 29.31 -10.66
C HIS A 465 -17.64 28.00 -11.49
N LEU A 466 -18.76 27.30 -11.66
CA LEU A 466 -18.78 26.00 -12.36
C LEU A 466 -18.80 26.16 -13.88
N ILE A 467 -18.12 25.26 -14.58
CA ILE A 467 -18.19 25.15 -16.05
C ILE A 467 -18.79 23.80 -16.40
N LEU A 468 -19.96 23.78 -17.05
CA LEU A 468 -20.73 22.57 -17.36
C LEU A 468 -20.91 22.47 -18.88
N HIS A 469 -20.19 21.56 -19.55
CA HIS A 469 -20.19 21.54 -21.02
C HIS A 469 -20.12 20.17 -21.70
N THR A 470 -20.61 20.09 -22.94
CA THR A 470 -20.67 18.83 -23.69
C THR A 470 -21.46 17.74 -22.93
N CYS A 471 -22.42 18.11 -22.08
CA CYS A 471 -23.26 17.16 -21.32
C CYS A 471 -24.63 16.99 -21.97
N SER A 472 -25.32 15.86 -21.76
CA SER A 472 -26.70 15.70 -22.25
C SER A 472 -27.64 16.68 -21.52
N THR A 473 -27.45 16.88 -20.22
CA THR A 473 -27.93 18.05 -19.48
C THR A 473 -26.81 18.62 -18.62
N GLY A 474 -26.58 19.94 -18.63
CA GLY A 474 -25.54 20.57 -17.82
C GLY A 474 -25.83 20.42 -16.32
N PHE A 475 -26.94 20.99 -15.86
CA PHE A 475 -27.44 20.85 -14.49
C PHE A 475 -28.88 20.34 -14.47
N HIS A 476 -29.20 19.36 -13.63
CA HIS A 476 -30.56 18.82 -13.48
C HIS A 476 -30.93 18.68 -12.00
N ALA A 477 -31.96 19.40 -11.52
CA ALA A 477 -32.53 19.19 -10.19
C ALA A 477 -33.94 18.58 -10.24
N THR A 478 -34.23 17.66 -9.31
CA THR A 478 -35.56 17.06 -9.10
C THR A 478 -36.19 17.48 -7.77
N ALA A 479 -35.37 17.93 -6.80
CA ALA A 479 -35.76 18.40 -5.48
C ALA A 479 -34.79 19.48 -4.97
N GLY A 480 -35.07 20.02 -3.77
CA GLY A 480 -34.24 21.01 -3.09
C GLY A 480 -34.26 22.41 -3.72
N SER A 481 -33.40 23.29 -3.21
CA SER A 481 -33.31 24.70 -3.63
C SER A 481 -31.87 25.09 -3.99
N PRO A 482 -31.30 24.55 -5.09
CA PRO A 482 -29.92 24.83 -5.48
C PRO A 482 -29.73 26.30 -5.86
N VAL A 483 -28.59 26.88 -5.46
CA VAL A 483 -28.18 28.24 -5.84
C VAL A 483 -26.94 28.14 -6.71
N LEU A 484 -27.11 28.40 -8.01
CA LEU A 484 -26.05 28.37 -9.02
C LEU A 484 -25.47 29.78 -9.16
N ARG A 485 -24.23 29.98 -8.70
CA ARG A 485 -23.51 31.26 -8.74
C ARG A 485 -22.38 31.19 -9.76
N ALA A 486 -22.30 32.19 -10.65
CA ALA A 486 -21.26 32.29 -11.66
C ALA A 486 -21.05 30.98 -12.47
N VAL A 487 -22.14 30.29 -12.81
CA VAL A 487 -22.10 29.04 -13.59
C VAL A 487 -22.12 29.35 -15.08
N THR A 488 -21.23 28.71 -15.85
CA THR A 488 -21.23 28.73 -17.32
C THR A 488 -21.62 27.36 -17.85
N ALA A 489 -22.83 27.24 -18.38
CA ALA A 489 -23.31 26.03 -19.04
C ALA A 489 -23.33 26.21 -20.56
N TYR A 490 -22.55 25.42 -21.32
CA TYR A 490 -22.49 25.56 -22.78
C TYR A 490 -22.38 24.26 -23.58
N GLY A 491 -22.85 24.28 -24.83
CA GLY A 491 -22.73 23.12 -25.74
C GLY A 491 -23.48 21.86 -25.27
N ASN A 492 -24.43 22.00 -24.34
CA ASN A 492 -25.16 20.91 -23.73
C ASN A 492 -26.39 20.50 -24.56
N GLY A 493 -27.01 19.36 -24.24
CA GLY A 493 -28.35 19.04 -24.72
C GLY A 493 -29.38 20.05 -24.19
N VAL A 494 -29.43 20.23 -22.87
CA VAL A 494 -30.11 21.33 -22.17
C VAL A 494 -29.15 21.93 -21.15
N GLY A 495 -29.16 23.25 -20.97
CA GLY A 495 -28.23 23.93 -20.05
C GLY A 495 -28.54 23.63 -18.58
N VAL A 496 -29.68 24.11 -18.10
CA VAL A 496 -30.16 23.94 -16.73
C VAL A 496 -31.59 23.40 -16.77
N THR A 497 -31.89 22.36 -15.99
CA THR A 497 -33.20 21.72 -15.90
C THR A 497 -33.66 21.64 -14.45
N LEU A 498 -34.87 22.11 -14.16
CA LEU A 498 -35.50 22.05 -12.84
C LEU A 498 -36.86 21.34 -12.97
N THR A 499 -37.03 20.24 -12.25
CA THR A 499 -38.21 19.36 -12.33
C THR A 499 -38.68 18.93 -10.95
N GLY A 500 -39.73 18.10 -10.89
CA GLY A 500 -40.24 17.57 -9.63
C GLY A 500 -40.79 18.69 -8.76
N SER A 501 -40.11 18.94 -7.63
CA SER A 501 -40.38 20.03 -6.70
C SER A 501 -39.15 20.93 -6.43
N ALA A 502 -38.17 20.95 -7.35
CA ALA A 502 -36.97 21.78 -7.21
C ALA A 502 -37.30 23.28 -7.30
N SER A 503 -36.63 24.13 -6.50
CA SER A 503 -36.79 25.59 -6.48
C SER A 503 -35.44 26.30 -6.64
N GLY A 504 -34.87 26.24 -7.85
CA GLY A 504 -33.52 26.72 -8.14
C GLY A 504 -33.39 28.24 -8.33
N THR A 505 -32.24 28.77 -7.92
CA THR A 505 -31.77 30.15 -8.17
C THR A 505 -30.55 30.14 -9.09
N LEU A 506 -30.51 31.05 -10.06
CA LEU A 506 -29.41 31.22 -11.02
C LEU A 506 -28.94 32.69 -10.99
N VAL A 507 -27.67 32.93 -10.68
CA VAL A 507 -27.10 34.28 -10.53
C VAL A 507 -25.68 34.41 -11.11
N ASN A 508 -25.36 35.55 -11.73
CA ASN A 508 -24.09 35.83 -12.46
C ASN A 508 -23.72 34.78 -13.51
N SER A 509 -24.72 34.09 -14.06
CA SER A 509 -24.53 32.84 -14.78
C SER A 509 -24.84 32.94 -16.26
N VAL A 510 -24.07 32.21 -17.07
CA VAL A 510 -24.17 32.19 -18.53
C VAL A 510 -24.68 30.82 -18.97
N VAL A 511 -25.75 30.78 -19.76
CA VAL A 511 -26.25 29.54 -20.38
C VAL A 511 -26.35 29.73 -21.88
N ARG A 512 -25.41 29.15 -22.63
CA ARG A 512 -25.25 29.44 -24.06
C ARG A 512 -25.13 28.21 -24.94
N GLN A 513 -25.57 28.32 -26.19
CA GLN A 513 -25.36 27.29 -27.21
C GLN A 513 -25.82 25.86 -26.81
N SER A 514 -26.79 25.73 -25.91
CA SER A 514 -27.43 24.42 -25.68
C SER A 514 -28.26 24.06 -26.90
N SER A 515 -28.28 22.79 -27.32
CA SER A 515 -29.04 22.37 -28.51
C SER A 515 -30.57 22.39 -28.31
N GLY A 516 -31.03 22.30 -27.06
CA GLY A 516 -32.40 22.50 -26.63
C GLY A 516 -32.62 23.85 -25.94
N ASN A 517 -33.37 23.85 -24.83
CA ASN A 517 -33.57 25.04 -24.01
C ASN A 517 -32.27 25.44 -23.28
N GLY A 518 -32.11 26.73 -22.98
CA GLY A 518 -31.10 27.21 -22.04
C GLY A 518 -31.47 26.77 -20.62
N VAL A 519 -32.52 27.37 -20.06
CA VAL A 519 -33.13 26.98 -18.79
C VAL A 519 -34.50 26.34 -19.04
N ASN A 520 -34.72 25.16 -18.47
CA ASN A 520 -35.96 24.38 -18.60
C ASN A 520 -36.58 24.10 -17.22
N ILE A 521 -37.73 24.70 -16.94
CA ILE A 521 -38.49 24.51 -15.70
C ILE A 521 -39.76 23.72 -16.06
N SER A 522 -39.87 22.48 -15.55
CA SER A 522 -40.98 21.57 -15.86
C SER A 522 -41.48 20.89 -14.58
N ILE A 523 -42.40 21.55 -13.89
CA ILE A 523 -42.81 21.19 -12.53
C ILE A 523 -43.91 20.14 -12.53
N SER A 524 -43.74 19.13 -11.68
CA SER A 524 -44.63 17.97 -11.56
C SER A 524 -45.07 17.67 -10.13
N SER A 525 -44.56 18.39 -9.13
CA SER A 525 -44.97 18.27 -7.73
C SER A 525 -44.94 19.61 -6.99
N GLY A 526 -46.01 19.91 -6.25
CA GLY A 526 -46.07 21.03 -5.32
C GLY A 526 -46.11 22.43 -5.96
N ALA A 527 -45.64 23.41 -5.18
CA ALA A 527 -45.48 24.80 -5.57
C ALA A 527 -44.00 25.17 -5.47
N THR A 528 -43.46 25.81 -6.49
CA THR A 528 -42.02 26.09 -6.63
C THR A 528 -41.77 27.56 -6.95
N THR A 529 -40.60 28.05 -6.52
CA THR A 529 -40.16 29.42 -6.75
C THR A 529 -38.76 29.40 -7.37
N HIS A 530 -38.58 30.20 -8.43
CA HIS A 530 -37.35 30.27 -9.19
C HIS A 530 -36.90 31.72 -9.38
N VAL A 531 -35.61 31.94 -9.30
CA VAL A 531 -34.98 33.25 -9.43
C VAL A 531 -33.89 33.16 -10.49
N ILE A 532 -33.94 34.05 -11.47
CA ILE A 532 -32.89 34.22 -12.50
C ILE A 532 -32.52 35.71 -12.46
N THR A 533 -31.35 36.02 -11.92
CA THR A 533 -30.91 37.41 -11.74
C THR A 533 -29.49 37.59 -12.27
N ASN A 534 -29.20 38.67 -13.00
CA ASN A 534 -27.86 38.89 -13.56
C ASN A 534 -27.38 37.66 -14.35
N ALA A 535 -28.19 37.19 -15.30
CA ALA A 535 -27.90 35.99 -16.08
C ALA A 535 -27.98 36.26 -17.59
N THR A 536 -27.16 35.56 -18.37
CA THR A 536 -27.11 35.69 -19.84
C THR A 536 -27.47 34.35 -20.50
N LEU A 537 -28.68 34.26 -21.08
CA LEU A 537 -29.21 33.07 -21.76
C LEU A 537 -29.16 33.27 -23.28
N HIS A 538 -28.06 32.84 -23.92
CA HIS A 538 -27.71 33.25 -25.29
C HIS A 538 -27.59 32.11 -26.31
N GLY A 539 -28.21 32.25 -27.48
CA GLY A 539 -27.92 31.40 -28.63
C GLY A 539 -28.30 29.92 -28.46
N ASN A 540 -29.26 29.59 -27.58
CA ASN A 540 -29.73 28.22 -27.38
C ASN A 540 -30.67 27.78 -28.52
N GLY A 541 -30.73 26.48 -28.82
CA GLY A 541 -31.44 25.88 -29.96
C GLY A 541 -32.96 25.81 -29.81
N SER A 542 -33.49 26.10 -28.62
CA SER A 542 -34.91 26.31 -28.37
C SER A 542 -35.13 27.59 -27.54
N ALA A 543 -35.89 27.57 -26.44
CA ALA A 543 -36.10 28.78 -25.65
C ALA A 543 -34.88 29.15 -24.80
N GLY A 544 -34.65 30.44 -24.55
CA GLY A 544 -33.71 30.90 -23.52
C GLY A 544 -34.17 30.41 -22.15
N LEU A 545 -35.41 30.74 -21.79
CA LEU A 545 -36.14 30.21 -20.62
C LEU A 545 -37.44 29.53 -21.07
N HIS A 546 -37.63 28.28 -20.65
CA HIS A 546 -38.88 27.52 -20.78
C HIS A 546 -39.49 27.25 -19.40
N VAL A 547 -40.80 27.44 -19.25
CA VAL A 547 -41.53 27.16 -18.00
C VAL A 547 -42.87 26.46 -18.27
N GLU A 548 -43.07 25.30 -17.65
CA GLU A 548 -44.33 24.54 -17.62
C GLU A 548 -44.64 24.04 -16.20
N ALA A 549 -45.94 23.96 -15.86
CA ALA A 549 -46.44 23.35 -14.64
C ALA A 549 -47.52 22.31 -14.96
N SER A 550 -47.42 21.13 -14.33
CA SER A 550 -48.37 20.02 -14.44
C SER A 550 -49.68 20.29 -13.69
N SER A 551 -50.76 19.56 -14.02
CA SER A 551 -52.06 19.71 -13.35
C SER A 551 -51.94 19.65 -11.82
N GLY A 552 -52.51 20.64 -11.12
CA GLY A 552 -52.45 20.76 -9.67
C GLY A 552 -51.15 21.30 -9.08
N THR A 553 -50.18 21.71 -9.90
CA THR A 553 -48.88 22.27 -9.46
C THR A 553 -48.75 23.75 -9.83
N SER A 554 -47.78 24.45 -9.22
CA SER A 554 -47.43 25.81 -9.61
C SER A 554 -45.92 26.08 -9.66
N ALA A 555 -45.56 26.99 -10.58
CA ALA A 555 -44.20 27.48 -10.78
C ALA A 555 -44.22 29.02 -10.83
N THR A 556 -43.51 29.67 -9.92
CA THR A 556 -43.35 31.12 -9.89
C THR A 556 -41.92 31.46 -10.26
N VAL A 557 -41.72 32.24 -11.33
CA VAL A 557 -40.39 32.57 -11.84
C VAL A 557 -40.20 34.08 -11.87
N SER A 558 -39.11 34.56 -11.28
CA SER A 558 -38.65 35.95 -11.39
C SER A 558 -37.40 36.01 -12.27
N VAL A 559 -37.39 36.93 -13.23
CA VAL A 559 -36.28 37.21 -14.14
C VAL A 559 -35.93 38.68 -14.04
N THR A 560 -34.74 39.01 -13.53
CA THR A 560 -34.29 40.38 -13.25
C THR A 560 -32.87 40.61 -13.74
N ASN A 561 -32.52 41.82 -14.17
CA ASN A 561 -31.17 42.18 -14.65
C ASN A 561 -30.59 41.16 -15.65
N SER A 562 -31.39 40.56 -16.52
CA SER A 562 -30.96 39.39 -17.30
C SER A 562 -31.04 39.65 -18.81
N ILE A 563 -30.12 39.08 -19.58
CA ILE A 563 -30.14 39.14 -21.04
C ILE A 563 -30.54 37.78 -21.61
N LEU A 564 -31.60 37.76 -22.43
CA LEU A 564 -32.08 36.56 -23.11
C LEU A 564 -32.11 36.81 -24.62
N SER A 565 -31.03 36.42 -25.31
CA SER A 565 -30.80 36.87 -26.69
C SER A 565 -30.42 35.79 -27.69
N SER A 566 -30.83 35.99 -28.94
CA SER A 566 -30.47 35.17 -30.10
C SER A 566 -30.81 33.67 -29.98
N ASN A 567 -31.74 33.28 -29.10
CA ASN A 567 -32.19 31.90 -28.98
C ASN A 567 -33.05 31.54 -30.21
N SER A 568 -32.92 30.31 -30.72
CA SER A 568 -33.61 29.85 -31.94
C SER A 568 -35.12 29.65 -31.73
N GLY A 569 -35.54 29.48 -30.48
CA GLY A 569 -36.94 29.51 -30.04
C GLY A 569 -37.35 30.91 -29.58
N TYR A 570 -37.98 30.98 -28.41
CA TYR A 570 -38.36 32.25 -27.78
C TYR A 570 -37.30 32.69 -26.75
N GLY A 571 -37.24 33.99 -26.42
CA GLY A 571 -36.48 34.44 -25.26
C GLY A 571 -37.04 33.82 -23.97
N ILE A 572 -38.33 34.08 -23.71
CA ILE A 572 -39.10 33.49 -22.62
C ILE A 572 -40.33 32.77 -23.18
N ARG A 573 -40.47 31.48 -22.87
CA ARG A 573 -41.63 30.64 -23.22
C ARG A 573 -42.29 30.10 -21.96
N ARG A 574 -43.45 30.64 -21.61
CA ARG A 574 -44.38 29.99 -20.69
C ARG A 574 -45.32 29.08 -21.48
N TYR A 575 -45.32 27.79 -21.19
CA TYR A 575 -46.26 26.85 -21.77
C TYR A 575 -47.49 26.69 -20.89
N SER A 576 -48.68 26.69 -21.51
CA SER A 576 -49.95 26.48 -20.83
C SER A 576 -50.20 24.97 -20.62
N GLY A 577 -49.52 24.40 -19.63
CA GLY A 577 -49.81 23.07 -19.11
C GLY A 577 -51.10 23.04 -18.28
N GLY A 578 -51.35 21.93 -17.58
CA GLY A 578 -52.52 21.80 -16.70
C GLY A 578 -52.42 22.58 -15.38
N GLY A 579 -51.23 23.07 -15.02
CA GLY A 579 -50.95 23.80 -13.78
C GLY A 579 -50.77 25.31 -13.96
N THR A 580 -50.35 25.97 -12.89
CA THR A 580 -50.20 27.43 -12.85
C THR A 580 -48.73 27.84 -12.92
N ALA A 581 -48.25 28.13 -14.13
CA ALA A 581 -46.98 28.84 -14.31
C ALA A 581 -47.20 30.36 -14.31
N THR A 582 -46.34 31.10 -13.60
CA THR A 582 -46.26 32.56 -13.61
C THR A 582 -44.82 33.00 -13.82
N ILE A 583 -44.60 34.01 -14.66
CA ILE A 583 -43.27 34.58 -14.93
C ILE A 583 -43.39 36.09 -14.80
N ALA A 584 -42.58 36.69 -13.93
CA ALA A 584 -42.35 38.11 -13.85
C ALA A 584 -40.97 38.40 -14.44
N THR A 585 -40.91 39.28 -15.43
CA THR A 585 -39.66 39.73 -16.06
C THR A 585 -39.56 41.23 -15.87
N THR A 586 -38.45 41.69 -15.28
CA THR A 586 -38.21 43.10 -14.95
C THR A 586 -36.75 43.45 -15.24
N TYR A 587 -36.45 44.71 -15.59
CA TYR A 587 -35.07 45.21 -15.78
C TYR A 587 -34.21 44.24 -16.60
N SER A 588 -34.73 43.70 -17.70
CA SER A 588 -34.10 42.61 -18.47
C SER A 588 -34.18 42.87 -19.97
N ASN A 589 -33.13 42.52 -20.71
CA ASN A 589 -33.06 42.67 -22.15
C ASN A 589 -33.40 41.35 -22.85
N VAL A 590 -34.58 41.26 -23.47
CA VAL A 590 -35.02 40.07 -24.21
C VAL A 590 -35.11 40.43 -25.69
N TRP A 591 -34.14 39.98 -26.49
CA TRP A 591 -33.97 40.47 -27.87
C TRP A 591 -33.48 39.44 -28.89
N GLY A 592 -33.92 39.59 -30.15
CA GLY A 592 -33.34 38.86 -31.28
C GLY A 592 -33.63 37.36 -31.32
N ASN A 593 -34.60 36.88 -30.54
CA ASN A 593 -34.97 35.47 -30.46
C ASN A 593 -35.89 35.07 -31.64
N SER A 594 -35.56 33.98 -32.36
CA SER A 594 -36.09 33.75 -33.71
C SER A 594 -37.59 33.43 -33.79
N SER A 595 -38.19 32.89 -32.73
CA SER A 595 -39.64 32.69 -32.62
C SER A 595 -40.38 33.88 -31.98
N GLY A 596 -39.65 34.88 -31.47
CA GLY A 596 -40.16 36.02 -30.73
C GLY A 596 -39.58 36.13 -29.31
N ASN A 597 -39.63 37.32 -28.71
CA ASN A 597 -39.04 37.53 -27.37
C ASN A 597 -39.84 36.85 -26.26
N TYR A 598 -41.17 36.88 -26.32
CA TYR A 598 -42.05 36.31 -25.30
C TYR A 598 -43.16 35.45 -25.93
N THR A 599 -43.53 34.35 -25.27
CA THR A 599 -44.82 33.68 -25.47
C THR A 599 -45.36 33.16 -24.15
N GLY A 600 -46.66 33.36 -23.93
CA GLY A 600 -47.34 33.09 -22.64
C GLY A 600 -46.93 34.02 -21.48
N ALA A 601 -45.80 34.71 -21.57
CA ALA A 601 -45.36 35.78 -20.68
C ALA A 601 -45.43 37.15 -21.39
N SER A 602 -45.17 38.23 -20.65
CA SER A 602 -45.11 39.60 -21.18
C SER A 602 -43.88 40.32 -20.64
N GLU A 603 -43.47 41.35 -21.37
CA GLU A 603 -42.54 42.37 -20.90
C GLU A 603 -43.09 43.05 -19.63
N GLY A 604 -42.19 43.40 -18.69
CA GLY A 604 -42.53 44.08 -17.44
C GLY A 604 -41.69 45.34 -17.22
N MET A 605 -41.74 45.87 -16.00
CA MET A 605 -41.08 47.14 -15.64
C MET A 605 -39.57 47.10 -15.90
N GLY A 606 -39.03 48.13 -16.54
CA GLY A 606 -37.60 48.28 -16.82
C GLY A 606 -37.05 47.34 -17.90
N CYS A 607 -37.86 46.45 -18.47
CA CYS A 607 -37.41 45.61 -19.57
C CYS A 607 -37.17 46.40 -20.85
N ILE A 608 -36.26 45.87 -21.66
CA ILE A 608 -35.93 46.38 -23.00
C ILE A 608 -35.86 45.23 -24.00
N SER A 609 -35.90 45.58 -25.29
CA SER A 609 -35.70 44.66 -26.40
C SER A 609 -34.77 45.33 -27.41
N SER A 610 -33.47 45.31 -27.12
CA SER A 610 -32.41 45.94 -27.90
C SER A 610 -31.23 45.00 -28.12
N ASN A 611 -30.42 45.23 -29.16
CA ASN A 611 -29.22 44.42 -29.37
C ASN A 611 -28.26 44.59 -28.16
N PRO A 612 -27.87 43.50 -27.45
CA PRO A 612 -26.91 43.60 -26.35
C PRO A 612 -25.53 44.10 -26.77
N LEU A 613 -25.20 44.10 -28.07
CA LEU A 613 -23.89 44.50 -28.59
C LEU A 613 -22.73 43.82 -27.85
N TYR A 614 -22.68 42.49 -27.89
CA TYR A 614 -21.59 41.73 -27.28
C TYR A 614 -20.24 41.96 -27.98
N VAL A 615 -19.14 41.89 -27.23
CA VAL A 615 -17.77 42.01 -27.77
C VAL A 615 -17.50 40.96 -28.87
N ASN A 616 -17.68 39.66 -28.58
CA ASN A 616 -17.46 38.59 -29.57
C ASN A 616 -18.32 37.34 -29.29
N ALA A 617 -19.63 37.45 -29.51
CA ALA A 617 -20.56 36.34 -29.33
C ALA A 617 -20.32 35.20 -30.35
N PRO A 618 -20.45 33.93 -29.94
CA PRO A 618 -20.98 33.46 -28.66
C PRO A 618 -19.92 33.27 -27.57
N THR A 619 -18.63 33.36 -27.90
CA THR A 619 -17.49 33.04 -27.01
C THR A 619 -17.26 34.06 -25.91
N ASP A 620 -17.50 35.33 -26.21
CA ASP A 620 -17.41 36.45 -25.28
C ASP A 620 -18.75 37.21 -25.30
N LEU A 621 -19.32 37.39 -24.11
CA LEU A 621 -20.64 37.98 -23.90
C LEU A 621 -20.58 39.22 -22.98
N HIS A 622 -19.40 39.82 -22.82
CA HIS A 622 -19.26 41.19 -22.33
C HIS A 622 -19.96 42.16 -23.27
N LEU A 623 -20.45 43.27 -22.72
CA LEU A 623 -21.11 44.34 -23.46
C LEU A 623 -20.07 45.27 -24.11
N GLN A 624 -20.39 45.83 -25.28
CA GLN A 624 -19.65 46.95 -25.86
C GLN A 624 -20.17 48.27 -25.27
N SER A 625 -19.33 49.31 -25.23
CA SER A 625 -19.58 50.64 -24.64
C SER A 625 -20.77 51.45 -25.19
N THR A 626 -21.49 50.93 -26.19
CA THR A 626 -22.71 51.54 -26.73
C THR A 626 -23.94 50.66 -26.53
N SER A 627 -23.82 49.62 -25.69
CA SER A 627 -24.92 48.74 -25.35
C SER A 627 -25.94 49.46 -24.48
N THR A 628 -27.20 49.41 -24.91
CA THR A 628 -28.35 49.88 -24.12
C THR A 628 -28.70 48.96 -22.96
N SER A 629 -27.83 48.00 -22.62
CA SER A 629 -27.98 47.09 -21.48
C SER A 629 -27.08 47.48 -20.28
N ILE A 630 -26.27 48.53 -20.45
CA ILE A 630 -25.39 49.14 -19.45
C ILE A 630 -26.18 50.19 -18.66
N ASP A 631 -25.96 50.31 -17.35
CA ASP A 631 -26.54 51.37 -16.48
C ASP A 631 -28.08 51.54 -16.63
N VAL A 632 -28.81 50.41 -16.69
CA VAL A 632 -30.28 50.36 -16.87
C VAL A 632 -30.99 49.25 -16.07
N GLY A 633 -30.27 48.52 -15.23
CA GLY A 633 -30.81 47.45 -14.37
C GLY A 633 -31.37 47.97 -13.04
N THR A 634 -31.39 47.12 -12.01
CA THR A 634 -31.85 47.50 -10.68
C THR A 634 -31.08 46.81 -9.57
N ALA A 635 -30.95 47.45 -8.41
CA ALA A 635 -30.39 46.81 -7.21
C ALA A 635 -31.23 45.62 -6.68
N ALA A 636 -32.46 45.43 -7.16
CA ALA A 636 -33.37 44.41 -6.66
C ALA A 636 -32.90 42.97 -6.97
N GLY A 637 -32.23 42.35 -6.00
CA GLY A 637 -31.71 40.98 -6.10
C GLY A 637 -30.34 40.88 -6.79
N ALA A 638 -29.76 42.00 -7.18
CA ALA A 638 -28.43 42.06 -7.77
C ALA A 638 -27.35 41.70 -6.73
N PRO A 639 -26.34 40.90 -7.08
CA PRO A 639 -25.16 40.68 -6.25
C PRO A 639 -24.22 41.88 -6.23
N THR A 640 -23.31 41.90 -5.24
CA THR A 640 -22.31 42.97 -5.03
C THR A 640 -21.14 42.93 -6.00
N SER A 641 -20.93 41.80 -6.68
CA SER A 641 -19.99 41.63 -7.78
C SER A 641 -20.64 40.88 -8.93
N ASP A 642 -20.04 40.93 -10.11
CA ASP A 642 -20.49 40.26 -11.32
C ASP A 642 -19.96 38.81 -11.43
N ARG A 643 -19.84 38.30 -12.66
CA ARG A 643 -19.28 36.97 -12.92
C ARG A 643 -17.76 36.91 -12.80
N ASP A 644 -17.06 38.00 -13.13
CA ASP A 644 -15.60 38.08 -13.20
C ASP A 644 -15.06 38.85 -11.96
N ASP A 645 -15.83 38.82 -10.87
CA ASP A 645 -15.64 39.48 -9.57
C ASP A 645 -15.52 41.02 -9.60
N VAL A 646 -15.93 41.66 -10.70
CA VAL A 646 -16.04 43.13 -10.82
C VAL A 646 -17.16 43.62 -9.89
N THR A 647 -16.88 44.63 -9.06
CA THR A 647 -17.85 45.19 -8.11
C THR A 647 -19.02 45.87 -8.83
N ARG A 648 -20.24 45.79 -8.27
CA ARG A 648 -21.46 46.43 -8.80
C ARG A 648 -22.10 47.37 -7.76
N PRO A 649 -22.75 48.48 -8.15
CA PRO A 649 -22.83 49.02 -9.51
C PRO A 649 -21.59 49.86 -9.89
N LEU A 650 -21.19 49.82 -11.16
CA LEU A 650 -20.27 50.77 -11.77
C LEU A 650 -21.01 51.63 -12.79
N ASN A 651 -20.68 52.92 -12.85
CA ASN A 651 -21.11 53.80 -13.95
C ASN A 651 -20.28 53.45 -15.19
N GLY A 652 -20.68 52.38 -15.85
CA GLY A 652 -19.94 51.66 -16.86
C GLY A 652 -19.72 52.52 -18.09
N ASP A 653 -20.71 53.25 -18.60
CA ASP A 653 -20.59 54.06 -19.84
C ASP A 653 -20.54 55.59 -19.61
N GLY A 654 -20.72 56.04 -18.37
CA GLY A 654 -20.75 57.46 -18.00
C GLY A 654 -22.13 58.12 -18.13
N ILE A 655 -23.17 57.36 -18.51
CA ILE A 655 -24.55 57.80 -18.73
C ILE A 655 -25.43 57.26 -17.60
N ASN A 656 -26.51 57.98 -17.26
CA ASN A 656 -27.43 57.70 -16.13
C ASN A 656 -26.83 57.72 -14.71
N GLY A 657 -25.52 57.52 -14.55
CA GLY A 657 -24.86 57.31 -13.25
C GLY A 657 -24.84 55.83 -12.89
N ALA A 658 -24.09 55.45 -11.85
CA ALA A 658 -23.87 54.05 -11.48
C ALA A 658 -25.17 53.30 -11.15
N GLU A 659 -25.69 52.57 -12.13
CA GLU A 659 -26.76 51.60 -11.97
C GLU A 659 -26.21 50.19 -12.28
N TYR A 660 -27.06 49.17 -12.26
CA TYR A 660 -26.61 47.78 -12.44
C TYR A 660 -26.72 47.38 -13.91
N ASP A 661 -25.75 46.65 -14.45
CA ASP A 661 -25.88 46.13 -15.80
C ASP A 661 -26.82 44.93 -15.89
N MET A 662 -27.52 44.83 -17.03
CA MET A 662 -28.24 43.61 -17.37
C MET A 662 -27.26 42.54 -17.89
N GLY A 663 -27.39 41.31 -17.39
CA GLY A 663 -26.58 40.17 -17.77
C GLY A 663 -25.65 39.70 -16.65
N ALA A 664 -24.82 38.70 -16.97
CA ALA A 664 -23.86 38.11 -16.03
C ALA A 664 -22.67 39.04 -15.70
N TYR A 665 -22.29 39.89 -16.65
CA TYR A 665 -21.13 40.77 -16.57
C TYR A 665 -21.52 42.21 -16.18
N GLU A 666 -20.62 42.95 -15.55
CA GLU A 666 -20.66 44.41 -15.44
C GLU A 666 -19.74 45.02 -16.49
N PHE A 667 -20.15 46.12 -17.11
CA PHE A 667 -19.36 46.83 -18.11
C PHE A 667 -18.41 47.84 -17.46
N VAL A 668 -17.21 47.98 -18.05
CA VAL A 668 -16.17 48.92 -17.63
C VAL A 668 -15.75 49.73 -18.87
N ALA A 669 -15.98 51.07 -18.88
CA ALA A 669 -15.64 51.94 -20.02
C ALA A 669 -14.13 52.05 -20.24
N ASN A 670 -13.66 51.18 -21.12
CA ASN A 670 -12.26 50.81 -21.29
C ASN A 670 -11.74 50.10 -20.02
N PRO A 671 -10.87 49.09 -20.17
CA PRO A 671 -9.77 48.94 -19.23
C PRO A 671 -9.19 50.30 -18.85
N ILE A 672 -9.36 50.71 -17.59
CA ILE A 672 -8.78 51.95 -17.07
C ILE A 672 -7.34 51.62 -16.73
N CYS A 673 -6.50 51.57 -17.76
CA CYS A 673 -5.09 51.26 -17.63
C CYS A 673 -4.44 52.18 -16.59
N GLY A 674 -4.29 51.67 -15.38
CA GLY A 674 -3.79 52.34 -14.20
C GLY A 674 -4.72 52.35 -12.99
N ASP A 675 -5.75 51.49 -12.93
CA ASP A 675 -6.61 51.34 -11.74
C ASP A 675 -6.24 50.16 -10.81
N GLY A 676 -5.39 49.23 -11.30
CA GLY A 676 -4.93 48.06 -10.56
C GLY A 676 -5.81 46.81 -10.69
N VAL A 677 -6.77 46.78 -11.61
CA VAL A 677 -7.67 45.64 -11.85
C VAL A 677 -7.59 45.18 -13.31
N THR A 678 -6.93 44.06 -13.57
CA THR A 678 -6.81 43.50 -14.93
C THR A 678 -8.15 43.03 -15.48
N VAL A 679 -8.67 43.70 -16.52
CA VAL A 679 -9.92 43.34 -17.20
C VAL A 679 -9.72 42.87 -18.66
N PRO A 680 -10.70 42.19 -19.29
CA PRO A 680 -10.58 41.69 -20.67
C PRO A 680 -10.22 42.77 -21.70
N GLY A 681 -8.96 42.76 -22.15
CA GLY A 681 -8.37 43.79 -23.00
C GLY A 681 -6.97 44.19 -22.55
N GLU A 682 -6.63 43.94 -21.28
CA GLU A 682 -5.32 44.18 -20.69
C GLU A 682 -4.50 42.88 -20.61
N ALA A 683 -3.21 43.00 -20.84
CA ALA A 683 -2.23 41.97 -20.53
C ALA A 683 -1.77 42.06 -19.07
N CYS A 684 -1.80 43.26 -18.47
CA CYS A 684 -1.54 43.53 -17.05
C CYS A 684 -1.99 44.96 -16.68
N ASP A 685 -2.22 45.22 -15.39
CA ASP A 685 -2.43 46.56 -14.84
C ASP A 685 -1.65 46.72 -13.52
N SER A 686 -0.81 47.76 -13.38
CA SER A 686 -0.01 48.09 -12.19
C SER A 686 -0.46 49.36 -11.46
N GLY A 687 -1.72 49.78 -11.62
CA GLY A 687 -2.27 50.99 -11.01
C GLY A 687 -1.60 52.28 -11.53
N VAL A 688 -1.53 53.30 -10.69
CA VAL A 688 -0.98 54.63 -11.01
C VAL A 688 0.47 54.65 -11.56
N ASN A 689 1.14 53.50 -11.56
CA ASN A 689 2.49 53.32 -12.10
C ASN A 689 2.51 52.93 -13.59
N ASN A 690 1.36 52.73 -14.24
CA ASN A 690 1.32 52.34 -15.66
C ASN A 690 1.93 53.42 -16.57
N GLY A 691 2.68 52.97 -17.58
CA GLY A 691 3.51 53.82 -18.42
C GLY A 691 4.84 54.24 -17.79
N GLN A 692 5.10 53.89 -16.53
CA GLN A 692 6.43 53.99 -15.93
C GLN A 692 7.25 52.74 -16.22
N TYR A 693 8.56 52.90 -16.11
CA TYR A 693 9.54 51.84 -16.29
C TYR A 693 9.39 50.77 -15.19
N GLY A 694 9.41 49.50 -15.55
CA GLY A 694 9.19 48.36 -14.64
C GLY A 694 7.73 47.95 -14.44
N TYR A 695 6.78 48.60 -15.13
CA TYR A 695 5.34 48.40 -14.96
C TYR A 695 4.62 48.14 -16.30
N CYS A 696 3.30 47.94 -16.25
CA CYS A 696 2.50 47.81 -17.47
C CYS A 696 2.63 49.03 -18.37
N ASN A 697 2.61 48.83 -19.69
CA ASN A 697 2.74 49.93 -20.63
C ASN A 697 1.55 50.90 -20.48
N ALA A 698 1.68 52.15 -20.95
CA ALA A 698 0.65 53.19 -20.78
C ALA A 698 -0.71 52.89 -21.47
N THR A 699 -0.85 51.72 -22.10
CA THR A 699 -2.07 51.22 -22.74
C THR A 699 -2.46 49.81 -22.25
N CYS A 700 -1.73 49.24 -21.29
CA CYS A 700 -1.92 47.92 -20.68
C CYS A 700 -1.98 46.74 -21.66
N THR A 701 -1.52 46.93 -22.91
CA THR A 701 -1.51 45.89 -23.95
C THR A 701 -0.38 44.86 -23.78
N ALA A 702 0.61 45.17 -22.95
CA ALA A 702 1.75 44.36 -22.54
C ALA A 702 2.42 45.02 -21.32
N MET A 703 3.43 44.37 -20.74
CA MET A 703 4.42 45.09 -19.93
C MET A 703 5.05 46.22 -20.77
N GLY A 704 5.32 47.36 -20.14
CA GLY A 704 6.10 48.44 -20.74
C GLY A 704 7.59 48.20 -20.52
N PRO A 705 8.46 49.04 -21.10
CA PRO A 705 9.89 49.13 -20.75
C PRO A 705 10.23 48.66 -19.34
N TYR A 706 10.95 47.54 -19.20
CA TYR A 706 11.34 46.99 -17.90
C TYR A 706 12.68 46.27 -18.00
N CYS A 707 13.48 46.32 -16.93
CA CYS A 707 14.79 45.69 -16.95
C CYS A 707 14.67 44.17 -17.07
N GLY A 708 15.33 43.61 -18.08
CA GLY A 708 15.25 42.22 -18.47
C GLY A 708 14.21 41.94 -19.55
N ASP A 709 13.83 42.91 -20.37
CA ASP A 709 12.92 42.70 -21.52
C ASP A 709 13.66 42.27 -22.81
N GLY A 710 14.99 42.33 -22.80
CA GLY A 710 15.90 41.97 -23.89
C GLY A 710 16.22 43.12 -24.83
N VAL A 711 15.77 44.35 -24.55
CA VAL A 711 15.82 45.49 -25.48
C VAL A 711 16.19 46.79 -24.77
N MET A 712 17.47 47.16 -24.73
CA MET A 712 17.93 48.43 -24.14
C MET A 712 17.09 49.66 -24.56
N ASN A 713 16.26 50.16 -23.64
CA ASN A 713 15.27 51.21 -23.87
C ASN A 713 14.97 52.01 -22.56
N GLY A 714 14.24 53.15 -22.62
CA GLY A 714 13.92 53.92 -21.41
C GLY A 714 15.16 54.52 -20.68
N PRO A 715 15.32 54.32 -19.35
CA PRO A 715 16.46 54.83 -18.56
C PRO A 715 17.73 53.96 -18.63
N GLU A 716 17.71 52.88 -19.41
CA GLU A 716 18.71 51.81 -19.41
C GLU A 716 20.03 52.19 -20.09
N THR A 717 21.12 51.53 -19.64
CA THR A 717 22.44 51.54 -20.30
C THR A 717 22.93 50.15 -20.69
N CYS A 718 22.21 49.10 -20.25
CA CYS A 718 22.33 47.70 -20.61
C CYS A 718 20.93 47.06 -20.53
N ASP A 719 20.69 45.96 -21.24
CA ASP A 719 19.61 45.00 -20.94
C ASP A 719 20.04 43.67 -21.57
N ASP A 720 19.93 42.57 -20.82
CA ASP A 720 20.36 41.23 -21.24
C ASP A 720 19.22 40.18 -21.26
N GLY A 721 17.96 40.62 -21.06
CA GLY A 721 16.77 39.78 -21.09
C GLY A 721 16.46 39.02 -19.79
N ASN A 722 17.04 39.44 -18.66
CA ASN A 722 16.89 38.75 -17.38
C ASN A 722 16.84 39.73 -16.17
N GLN A 723 16.49 39.27 -14.96
CA GLN A 723 16.34 40.11 -13.74
C GLN A 723 17.38 39.82 -12.63
N VAL A 724 18.50 39.19 -12.99
CA VAL A 724 19.60 38.84 -12.08
C VAL A 724 20.43 40.08 -11.81
N ASN A 725 20.60 40.42 -10.53
CA ASN A 725 21.25 41.65 -10.11
C ASN A 725 22.77 41.50 -9.93
N THR A 726 23.33 40.42 -10.46
CA THR A 726 24.69 39.93 -10.18
C THR A 726 25.38 39.46 -11.47
N ASP A 727 25.09 40.10 -12.60
CA ASP A 727 25.80 39.89 -13.86
C ASP A 727 26.16 41.24 -14.49
N ALA A 728 26.53 41.26 -15.79
CA ALA A 728 26.97 42.46 -16.47
C ALA A 728 25.90 43.56 -16.60
N CYS A 729 24.63 43.23 -16.36
CA CYS A 729 23.55 44.19 -16.33
C CYS A 729 22.74 44.06 -15.04
N LEU A 730 22.90 45.04 -14.14
CA LEU A 730 22.11 45.08 -12.90
C LEU A 730 20.61 45.11 -13.23
N ASN A 731 19.74 44.67 -12.33
CA ASN A 731 18.28 44.72 -12.53
C ASN A 731 17.67 46.14 -12.48
N THR A 732 18.53 47.15 -12.30
CA THR A 732 18.25 48.57 -12.56
C THR A 732 18.64 49.02 -13.97
N CYS A 733 19.13 48.07 -14.78
CA CYS A 733 19.64 48.18 -16.14
C CYS A 733 20.71 49.26 -16.32
N ILE A 734 21.63 49.30 -15.34
CA ILE A 734 22.86 50.06 -15.39
C ILE A 734 24.03 49.08 -15.58
N MET A 735 24.97 49.44 -16.47
CA MET A 735 26.22 48.68 -16.63
C MET A 735 26.92 48.54 -15.27
N ALA A 736 27.11 47.29 -14.88
CA ALA A 736 27.98 46.82 -13.79
C ALA A 736 29.31 47.58 -13.77
N THR A 737 29.69 48.20 -12.64
CA THR A 737 30.91 49.03 -12.53
C THR A 737 31.69 48.79 -11.24
N CYS A 738 32.84 48.15 -11.36
CA CYS A 738 33.80 47.92 -10.27
C CYS A 738 34.19 49.17 -9.46
N GLY A 739 34.13 49.01 -8.14
CA GLY A 739 34.28 50.05 -7.13
C GLY A 739 32.95 50.65 -6.65
N ASP A 740 31.81 50.02 -6.95
CA ASP A 740 30.46 50.40 -6.50
C ASP A 740 29.93 49.61 -5.29
N GLY A 741 30.56 48.48 -4.98
CA GLY A 741 30.37 47.67 -3.78
C GLY A 741 29.47 46.44 -3.94
N VAL A 742 29.21 45.98 -5.17
CA VAL A 742 28.32 44.83 -5.43
C VAL A 742 28.94 43.87 -6.46
N ILE A 743 29.56 42.77 -6.00
CA ILE A 743 30.27 41.81 -6.88
C ILE A 743 29.38 41.29 -8.03
N GLN A 744 29.73 41.64 -9.27
CA GLN A 744 29.00 41.31 -10.51
C GLN A 744 29.58 40.09 -11.23
N ALA A 745 28.87 38.94 -11.22
CA ALA A 745 29.39 37.68 -11.73
C ALA A 745 29.66 37.70 -13.25
N GLY A 746 30.91 37.40 -13.62
CA GLY A 746 31.37 37.45 -15.01
C GLY A 746 31.85 38.83 -15.47
N VAL A 747 31.78 39.85 -14.61
CA VAL A 747 32.40 41.18 -14.81
C VAL A 747 33.56 41.40 -13.84
N GLU A 748 33.43 40.94 -12.60
CA GLU A 748 34.44 41.08 -11.53
C GLU A 748 34.38 39.92 -10.53
N GLU A 749 35.46 39.74 -9.78
CA GLU A 749 35.58 38.73 -8.72
C GLU A 749 35.46 39.35 -7.31
N CYS A 750 35.69 40.66 -7.18
CA CYS A 750 35.53 41.43 -5.95
C CYS A 750 35.15 42.88 -6.23
N ASP A 751 34.64 43.54 -5.18
CA ASP A 751 34.47 44.99 -5.12
C ASP A 751 34.51 45.43 -3.64
N ASP A 752 35.40 46.37 -3.29
CA ASP A 752 35.55 46.93 -1.94
C ASP A 752 35.30 48.45 -1.86
N GLN A 753 34.59 49.01 -2.85
CA GLN A 753 34.21 50.43 -2.98
C GLN A 753 35.39 51.41 -3.04
N ASN A 754 36.60 50.95 -3.37
CA ASN A 754 37.78 51.80 -3.35
C ASN A 754 38.76 51.54 -4.53
N GLN A 755 39.97 52.13 -4.49
CA GLN A 755 40.99 52.01 -5.56
C GLN A 755 42.42 51.89 -4.98
N ILE A 756 42.56 51.10 -3.92
CA ILE A 756 43.83 50.70 -3.32
C ILE A 756 44.12 49.25 -3.79
N ASN A 757 45.41 48.90 -3.96
CA ASN A 757 45.82 47.55 -4.43
C ASN A 757 46.53 46.76 -3.33
N THR A 758 46.28 47.09 -2.07
CA THR A 758 46.98 46.51 -0.89
C THR A 758 45.99 45.96 0.14
N ASP A 759 44.75 45.83 -0.29
CA ASP A 759 43.54 45.42 0.40
C ASP A 759 42.81 44.33 -0.40
N ALA A 760 41.62 43.94 0.04
CA ALA A 760 40.99 42.67 -0.36
C ALA A 760 40.59 42.61 -1.84
N CYS A 761 40.46 43.75 -2.52
CA CYS A 761 40.24 43.82 -3.95
C CYS A 761 41.37 44.59 -4.65
N LEU A 762 41.79 44.10 -5.82
CA LEU A 762 42.71 44.87 -6.67
C LEU A 762 41.92 45.89 -7.51
N ASN A 763 42.57 46.97 -7.97
CA ASN A 763 41.95 47.95 -8.89
C ASN A 763 41.60 47.37 -10.27
N THR A 764 41.92 46.10 -10.51
CA THR A 764 41.50 45.30 -11.68
C THR A 764 40.29 44.41 -11.39
N CYS A 765 39.70 44.52 -10.20
CA CYS A 765 38.45 43.85 -9.81
C CYS A 765 38.61 42.32 -9.70
N GLU A 766 39.86 41.91 -9.45
CA GLU A 766 40.31 40.55 -9.16
C GLU A 766 40.62 40.48 -7.66
N THR A 767 40.19 39.41 -6.99
CA THR A 767 40.41 39.24 -5.55
C THR A 767 41.90 39.28 -5.19
N ALA A 768 42.26 39.96 -4.11
CA ALA A 768 43.57 39.73 -3.50
C ALA A 768 43.59 38.30 -2.96
N ALA A 769 44.34 37.43 -3.62
CA ALA A 769 44.31 36.00 -3.37
C ALA A 769 45.21 35.64 -2.18
N CYS A 770 44.57 35.20 -1.10
CA CYS A 770 45.25 34.48 -0.03
C CYS A 770 46.00 33.26 -0.59
N GLY A 771 47.26 33.11 -0.16
CA GLY A 771 48.15 32.06 -0.65
C GLY A 771 49.00 32.49 -1.85
N ASP A 772 49.14 33.79 -2.11
CA ASP A 772 50.03 34.32 -3.15
C ASP A 772 51.43 34.67 -2.63
N GLY A 773 51.65 34.50 -1.32
CA GLY A 773 52.93 34.66 -0.64
C GLY A 773 53.20 36.09 -0.16
N VAL A 774 52.19 36.96 -0.11
CA VAL A 774 52.36 38.40 0.16
C VAL A 774 51.45 38.90 1.29
N VAL A 775 51.86 38.74 2.55
CA VAL A 775 51.07 39.24 3.72
C VAL A 775 50.82 40.76 3.66
N ARG A 776 49.56 41.16 3.38
CA ARG A 776 49.05 42.54 3.36
C ARG A 776 48.61 43.00 4.74
N ALA A 777 49.39 43.89 5.34
CA ALA A 777 49.19 44.34 6.72
C ALA A 777 47.84 45.04 6.95
N GLY A 778 46.98 44.44 7.79
CA GLY A 778 45.65 44.94 8.13
C GLY A 778 44.52 44.42 7.24
N VAL A 779 44.85 43.53 6.31
CA VAL A 779 43.93 42.89 5.35
C VAL A 779 44.00 41.38 5.52
N GLU A 780 45.19 40.85 5.80
CA GLU A 780 45.40 39.45 6.10
C GLU A 780 46.44 39.26 7.22
N GLU A 781 46.23 38.26 8.08
CA GLU A 781 47.02 38.01 9.31
C GLU A 781 48.23 37.10 9.05
N CYS A 782 48.11 36.24 8.05
CA CYS A 782 49.13 35.30 7.57
C CYS A 782 48.98 35.12 6.06
N ASP A 783 50.00 34.63 5.37
CA ASP A 783 49.93 34.08 4.01
C ASP A 783 51.14 33.17 3.89
N ASP A 784 50.92 31.90 3.54
CA ASP A 784 51.95 30.87 3.48
C ASP A 784 52.26 30.39 2.05
N GLY A 785 51.69 31.07 1.04
CA GLY A 785 51.90 30.80 -0.38
C GLY A 785 51.14 29.60 -0.93
N ASN A 786 50.06 29.14 -0.28
CA ASN A 786 49.22 28.05 -0.78
C ASN A 786 47.72 28.20 -0.45
N GLN A 787 46.89 27.28 -0.97
CA GLN A 787 45.43 27.29 -0.80
C GLN A 787 44.90 26.02 -0.11
N VAL A 788 45.55 25.57 0.97
CA VAL A 788 45.08 24.49 1.84
C VAL A 788 44.43 25.07 3.10
N SER A 789 43.10 25.11 3.13
CA SER A 789 42.38 25.81 4.21
C SER A 789 42.47 25.15 5.57
N THR A 790 43.07 23.96 5.68
CA THR A 790 43.04 23.10 6.88
C THR A 790 44.34 23.12 7.68
N ASP A 791 45.22 24.11 7.50
CA ASP A 791 46.45 24.23 8.28
C ASP A 791 46.50 25.53 9.12
N ALA A 792 47.69 26.00 9.49
CA ALA A 792 47.86 27.14 10.38
C ALA A 792 47.44 28.49 9.76
N CYS A 793 47.43 28.61 8.42
CA CYS A 793 46.94 29.77 7.72
C CYS A 793 45.80 29.38 6.79
N ARG A 794 44.58 29.85 7.07
CA ARG A 794 43.40 29.46 6.30
C ARG A 794 43.39 30.11 4.92
N ASN A 795 42.59 29.58 3.99
CA ASN A 795 42.41 30.14 2.63
C ASN A 795 41.76 31.53 2.58
N ASN A 796 41.37 32.09 3.73
CA ASN A 796 40.95 33.48 3.91
C ASN A 796 41.99 34.30 4.71
N CYS A 797 43.19 33.76 4.86
CA CYS A 797 44.41 34.35 5.42
C CYS A 797 44.25 35.00 6.81
N VAL A 798 43.37 34.40 7.62
CA VAL A 798 43.39 34.51 9.09
C VAL A 798 44.05 33.28 9.69
N MET A 799 44.63 33.44 10.88
CA MET A 799 45.12 32.30 11.63
C MET A 799 43.96 31.31 11.91
N ALA A 800 44.30 30.02 12.02
CA ALA A 800 43.39 29.01 12.56
C ALA A 800 42.95 29.39 13.99
N THR A 801 41.64 29.30 14.27
CA THR A 801 41.04 29.70 15.54
C THR A 801 40.01 28.67 15.97
N CYS A 802 40.14 28.19 17.20
CA CYS A 802 39.21 27.25 17.80
C CYS A 802 37.79 27.83 17.97
N GLY A 803 36.78 27.03 17.66
CA GLY A 803 35.36 27.30 17.95
C GLY A 803 34.59 27.92 16.79
N ASP A 804 35.05 27.73 15.54
CA ASP A 804 34.38 28.22 14.32
C ASP A 804 33.85 27.13 13.38
N GLY A 805 33.90 25.87 13.82
CA GLY A 805 33.23 24.71 13.22
C GLY A 805 34.07 23.99 12.16
N ILE A 806 35.38 24.24 12.12
CA ILE A 806 36.28 23.72 11.09
C ILE A 806 37.55 23.14 11.74
N ILE A 807 37.69 21.81 11.75
CA ILE A 807 38.87 21.15 12.34
C ILE A 807 40.12 21.38 11.48
N GLN A 808 41.06 22.18 11.96
CA GLN A 808 42.33 22.47 11.30
C GLN A 808 43.37 21.37 11.58
N VAL A 809 43.70 20.60 10.55
CA VAL A 809 44.55 19.41 10.57
C VAL A 809 45.97 19.73 11.05
N GLY A 810 46.28 19.32 12.28
CA GLY A 810 47.58 19.54 12.92
C GLY A 810 47.67 20.83 13.74
N VAL A 811 46.57 21.58 13.84
CA VAL A 811 46.43 22.73 14.74
C VAL A 811 45.49 22.40 15.90
N GLU A 812 44.37 21.70 15.65
CA GLU A 812 43.39 21.32 16.67
C GLU A 812 42.76 19.94 16.46
N ALA A 813 42.07 19.42 17.49
CA ALA A 813 41.58 18.04 17.53
C ALA A 813 40.06 17.89 17.33
N CYS A 814 39.29 18.92 17.67
CA CYS A 814 37.85 19.06 17.41
C CYS A 814 37.52 20.53 17.17
N ASP A 815 36.33 20.80 16.63
CA ASP A 815 35.71 22.12 16.64
C ASP A 815 34.20 21.90 16.41
N ASP A 816 33.37 22.37 17.34
CA ASP A 816 31.91 22.26 17.28
C ASP A 816 31.20 23.60 16.96
N GLY A 817 31.98 24.64 16.63
CA GLY A 817 31.49 25.94 16.18
C GLY A 817 30.96 26.86 17.28
N ASN A 818 31.38 26.65 18.52
CA ASN A 818 30.88 27.41 19.65
C ASN A 818 31.97 27.77 20.69
N GLN A 819 31.59 28.42 21.80
CA GLN A 819 32.51 28.84 22.88
C GLN A 819 32.02 28.42 24.27
N ASN A 820 31.51 27.19 24.37
CA ASN A 820 31.11 26.53 25.61
C ASN A 820 32.15 25.44 25.91
N ASP A 821 32.56 25.30 27.18
CA ASP A 821 33.49 24.23 27.57
C ASP A 821 32.76 22.91 27.89
N ASP A 822 31.43 22.96 28.03
CA ASP A 822 30.57 21.89 28.57
C ASP A 822 29.81 21.08 27.47
N ASP A 823 30.19 21.15 26.18
CA ASP A 823 29.58 20.39 25.07
C ASP A 823 30.58 19.64 24.16
N ASP A 824 30.38 19.57 22.83
CA ASP A 824 30.99 18.55 21.95
C ASP A 824 32.50 18.80 21.71
N CYS A 825 32.98 20.03 21.92
CA CYS A 825 34.39 20.42 21.88
C CYS A 825 34.72 21.48 22.93
N ARG A 826 35.83 21.35 23.66
CA ARG A 826 36.23 22.38 24.65
C ARG A 826 36.75 23.65 23.97
N ASN A 827 36.74 24.80 24.65
CA ASN A 827 37.15 26.11 24.13
C ASN A 827 38.64 26.27 23.77
N ASN A 828 39.44 25.22 23.98
CA ASN A 828 40.84 25.11 23.57
C ASN A 828 41.04 24.12 22.41
N CYS A 829 39.94 23.61 21.84
CA CYS A 829 39.83 22.63 20.77
C CYS A 829 40.60 21.32 21.01
N SER A 830 40.58 20.91 22.29
CA SER A 830 40.72 19.51 22.69
C SER A 830 39.34 18.90 22.90
N LEU A 831 39.18 17.63 22.51
CA LEU A 831 37.96 16.87 22.75
C LEU A 831 37.66 16.80 24.26
N PRO A 832 36.38 16.86 24.68
CA PRO A 832 35.96 16.37 25.98
C PRO A 832 36.42 14.92 26.10
N GLY A 833 36.94 14.58 27.27
CA GLY A 833 37.72 13.38 27.44
C GLY A 833 37.54 12.87 28.85
N CYS A 834 36.98 11.67 28.92
CA CYS A 834 36.61 11.01 30.16
C CYS A 834 37.74 10.98 31.20
N GLY A 835 37.39 11.29 32.43
CA GLY A 835 38.28 11.40 33.57
C GLY A 835 38.77 12.83 33.83
N ASP A 836 38.02 13.86 33.42
CA ASP A 836 38.37 15.28 33.66
C ASP A 836 37.66 15.91 34.88
N GLY A 837 36.63 15.24 35.41
CA GLY A 837 35.82 15.63 36.56
C GLY A 837 34.48 16.28 36.21
N VAL A 838 34.10 16.33 34.93
CA VAL A 838 32.89 16.98 34.40
C VAL A 838 32.15 15.99 33.50
N VAL A 839 30.85 15.80 33.73
CA VAL A 839 30.03 14.84 32.96
C VAL A 839 29.37 15.55 31.78
N HIS A 840 29.87 15.30 30.58
CA HIS A 840 29.33 15.82 29.31
C HIS A 840 28.25 14.87 28.75
N ALA A 841 27.56 15.25 27.67
CA ALA A 841 26.75 14.27 26.93
C ALA A 841 27.63 13.66 25.82
N PRO A 842 27.77 12.32 25.69
CA PRO A 842 26.88 11.26 26.18
C PRO A 842 27.37 10.52 27.45
N GLU A 843 28.27 11.12 28.22
CA GLU A 843 28.86 10.54 29.43
C GLU A 843 27.79 10.28 30.52
N GLN A 844 27.86 9.13 31.17
CA GLN A 844 26.93 8.71 32.24
C GLN A 844 27.49 9.02 33.63
N CYS A 845 28.81 9.16 33.72
CA CYS A 845 29.59 9.56 34.87
C CYS A 845 30.92 10.14 34.39
N ASP A 846 31.62 10.82 35.28
CA ASP A 846 33.05 11.16 35.20
C ASP A 846 33.49 11.33 36.66
N ASP A 847 34.54 10.63 37.10
CA ASP A 847 35.07 10.70 38.47
C ASP A 847 36.48 11.36 38.55
N GLY A 848 36.87 12.08 37.49
CA GLY A 848 38.08 12.90 37.46
C GLY A 848 39.38 12.13 37.28
N ASN A 849 39.29 10.87 36.78
CA ASN A 849 40.45 10.07 36.45
C ASN A 849 40.16 9.02 35.37
N ALA A 850 41.21 8.50 34.71
CA ALA A 850 41.09 7.54 33.60
C ALA A 850 41.21 6.07 34.03
N SER A 851 40.83 5.74 35.26
CA SER A 851 40.73 4.36 35.73
C SER A 851 39.46 3.69 35.19
N ASN A 852 39.53 2.38 35.00
CA ASN A 852 38.36 1.53 34.73
C ASN A 852 37.94 0.72 35.98
N THR A 853 38.57 0.96 37.12
CA THR A 853 38.51 0.07 38.30
C THR A 853 37.73 0.65 39.48
N ASP A 854 37.03 1.76 39.27
CA ASP A 854 36.28 2.56 40.23
C ASP A 854 34.82 2.80 39.78
N ALA A 855 34.21 3.95 40.08
CA ALA A 855 32.77 4.13 39.89
C ALA A 855 32.39 4.38 38.43
N CYS A 856 33.33 4.95 37.67
CA CYS A 856 33.20 5.20 36.25
C CYS A 856 34.25 4.40 35.45
N LEU A 857 33.92 4.07 34.20
CA LEU A 857 34.93 3.64 33.22
C LEU A 857 35.60 4.87 32.61
N ASN A 858 36.81 4.70 32.08
CA ASN A 858 37.50 5.67 31.22
C ASN A 858 36.85 5.86 29.84
N THR A 859 35.74 5.17 29.58
CA THR A 859 34.79 5.41 28.48
C THR A 859 33.56 6.21 28.93
N CYS A 860 33.55 6.65 30.18
CA CYS A 860 32.52 7.44 30.86
C CYS A 860 31.11 6.82 30.86
N LEU A 861 31.08 5.49 30.91
CA LEU A 861 29.91 4.71 31.27
C LEU A 861 29.98 4.38 32.76
N THR A 862 28.82 4.37 33.44
CA THR A 862 28.77 3.87 34.82
C THR A 862 29.17 2.41 34.81
N ALA A 863 30.27 2.12 35.51
CA ALA A 863 30.92 0.82 35.44
C ALA A 863 30.07 -0.22 36.18
N THR A 864 29.80 -1.36 35.53
CA THR A 864 28.86 -2.41 35.96
C THR A 864 29.41 -3.78 35.63
N CYS A 865 29.32 -4.72 36.58
CA CYS A 865 29.56 -6.13 36.33
C CYS A 865 29.05 -6.62 34.95
N GLY A 866 29.95 -7.22 34.17
CA GLY A 866 29.75 -7.58 32.77
C GLY A 866 30.31 -6.54 31.78
N ASP A 867 31.13 -5.58 32.21
CA ASP A 867 31.70 -4.51 31.35
C ASP A 867 33.15 -4.76 30.90
N GLY A 868 33.78 -5.81 31.42
CA GLY A 868 35.15 -6.25 31.13
C GLY A 868 36.22 -5.74 32.10
N TYR A 869 35.85 -5.03 33.18
CA TYR A 869 36.81 -4.37 34.06
C TYR A 869 36.70 -4.77 35.55
N VAL A 870 37.55 -5.70 35.96
CA VAL A 870 37.60 -6.22 37.35
C VAL A 870 38.01 -5.14 38.36
N ARG A 871 37.12 -4.84 39.33
CA ARG A 871 37.35 -3.82 40.36
C ARG A 871 37.85 -4.41 41.67
N ALA A 872 39.13 -4.18 41.96
CA ALA A 872 39.82 -4.74 43.13
C ALA A 872 39.11 -4.41 44.47
N GLY A 873 38.43 -5.40 45.04
CA GLY A 873 37.72 -5.31 46.32
C GLY A 873 36.22 -4.98 46.21
N MET A 874 35.68 -4.88 45.00
CA MET A 874 34.24 -4.76 44.70
C MET A 874 33.74 -5.97 43.91
N GLU A 875 34.53 -6.43 42.94
CA GLU A 875 34.20 -7.50 41.98
C GLU A 875 35.42 -8.45 41.88
N GLU A 876 35.19 -9.77 41.83
CA GLU A 876 36.26 -10.78 41.82
C GLU A 876 36.71 -11.18 40.41
N CYS A 877 35.83 -11.00 39.43
CA CYS A 877 36.06 -11.16 38.00
C CYS A 877 35.14 -10.22 37.22
N ASP A 878 35.38 -10.13 35.91
CA ASP A 878 34.49 -9.60 34.91
C ASP A 878 34.98 -10.13 33.55
N ASP A 879 34.10 -10.70 32.72
CA ASP A 879 34.42 -11.23 31.39
C ASP A 879 33.70 -10.49 30.25
N GLY A 880 33.11 -9.32 30.53
CA GLY A 880 32.51 -8.44 29.54
C GLY A 880 31.14 -8.89 29.04
N ASN A 881 30.42 -9.71 29.82
CA ASN A 881 29.05 -10.13 29.48
C ASN A 881 28.17 -10.50 30.69
N ASP A 882 26.84 -10.53 30.47
CA ASP A 882 25.81 -10.82 31.51
C ASP A 882 25.49 -12.33 31.68
N ALA A 883 26.35 -13.24 31.20
CA ALA A 883 26.12 -14.67 31.37
C ALA A 883 26.46 -15.16 32.79
N SER A 884 26.12 -16.42 33.08
CA SER A 884 26.39 -17.04 34.39
C SER A 884 26.68 -18.52 34.23
N ASN A 885 27.29 -18.87 33.09
CA ASN A 885 27.57 -20.24 32.68
C ASN A 885 28.96 -20.35 32.03
N ASP A 886 29.83 -19.42 32.41
CA ASP A 886 31.16 -19.08 31.93
C ASP A 886 32.00 -18.58 33.13
N ALA A 887 33.19 -18.02 32.90
CA ALA A 887 34.22 -17.88 33.93
C ALA A 887 33.88 -16.86 35.01
N CYS A 888 33.04 -15.89 34.67
CA CYS A 888 32.49 -14.93 35.60
C CYS A 888 30.98 -15.06 35.67
N LEU A 889 30.43 -15.13 36.87
CA LEU A 889 28.97 -15.03 37.04
C LEU A 889 28.54 -13.58 36.82
N ALA A 890 27.31 -13.34 36.34
CA ALA A 890 26.68 -12.00 36.23
C ALA A 890 26.48 -11.25 37.57
N THR A 891 27.07 -11.75 38.66
CA THR A 891 27.22 -11.07 39.95
C THR A 891 28.69 -10.75 40.27
N CYS A 892 29.58 -10.91 39.29
CA CYS A 892 31.02 -10.67 39.33
C CYS A 892 31.76 -11.36 40.48
N VAL A 893 31.42 -12.64 40.62
CA VAL A 893 32.10 -13.62 41.47
C VAL A 893 32.69 -14.67 40.54
N VAL A 894 33.94 -15.06 40.76
CA VAL A 894 34.63 -16.08 39.95
C VAL A 894 33.84 -17.37 40.04
N ALA A 895 33.39 -17.89 38.91
CA ALA A 895 32.67 -19.15 38.87
C ALA A 895 33.61 -20.26 39.40
N THR A 896 33.14 -21.04 40.38
CA THR A 896 34.05 -21.78 41.27
C THR A 896 33.85 -23.28 41.12
N CYS A 897 34.91 -23.96 40.70
CA CYS A 897 34.97 -25.43 40.67
C CYS A 897 34.40 -26.06 41.96
N GLY A 898 33.37 -26.88 41.82
CA GLY A 898 32.66 -27.51 42.92
C GLY A 898 31.45 -26.72 43.43
N ASP A 899 30.84 -25.83 42.64
CA ASP A 899 29.64 -25.07 43.01
C ASP A 899 28.32 -25.74 42.56
N GLY A 900 28.40 -26.77 41.71
CA GLY A 900 27.26 -27.55 41.20
C GLY A 900 26.87 -27.22 39.76
N HIS A 901 27.59 -26.34 39.06
CA HIS A 901 27.17 -25.78 37.77
C HIS A 901 28.29 -25.74 36.71
N ILE A 902 28.41 -26.81 35.88
CA ILE A 902 29.39 -26.88 34.77
C ILE A 902 29.37 -25.62 33.89
N GLN A 903 30.42 -24.80 33.99
CA GLN A 903 30.62 -23.58 33.20
C GLN A 903 31.32 -23.88 31.86
N GLU A 904 30.68 -23.52 30.74
CA GLU A 904 31.08 -23.91 29.39
C GLU A 904 32.41 -23.27 28.97
N GLY A 905 33.45 -24.10 28.83
CA GLY A 905 34.79 -23.68 28.42
C GLY A 905 35.72 -23.27 29.57
N VAL A 906 35.22 -23.25 30.81
CA VAL A 906 35.98 -22.97 32.04
C VAL A 906 36.37 -24.27 32.72
N GLU A 907 35.40 -25.17 32.85
CA GLU A 907 35.52 -26.46 33.50
C GLU A 907 34.87 -27.56 32.67
N ASN A 908 35.43 -28.77 32.72
CA ASN A 908 34.95 -29.89 31.91
C ASN A 908 34.09 -30.88 32.71
N CYS A 909 34.02 -30.70 34.03
CA CYS A 909 33.15 -31.37 34.98
C CYS A 909 32.98 -30.48 36.22
N ASP A 910 31.89 -30.68 36.95
CA ASP A 910 31.65 -30.17 38.30
C ASP A 910 30.75 -31.21 39.00
N ASP A 911 31.06 -31.55 40.25
CA ASP A 911 30.29 -32.49 41.08
C ASP A 911 29.81 -31.88 42.41
N GLY A 912 29.84 -30.55 42.53
CA GLY A 912 29.42 -29.78 43.69
C GLY A 912 30.37 -29.84 44.89
N ASN A 913 31.65 -30.22 44.68
CA ASN A 913 32.67 -30.18 45.73
C ASN A 913 34.12 -30.07 45.18
N GLN A 914 35.12 -29.99 46.07
CA GLN A 914 36.56 -29.81 45.73
C GLN A 914 37.46 -30.95 46.26
N ASN A 915 36.94 -32.16 46.44
CA ASN A 915 37.76 -33.31 46.83
C ASN A 915 38.39 -33.95 45.57
N ASP A 916 39.71 -34.09 45.53
CA ASP A 916 40.35 -34.79 44.41
C ASP A 916 39.92 -36.27 44.35
N GLY A 917 39.26 -36.64 43.25
CA GLY A 917 39.04 -38.04 42.87
C GLY A 917 37.70 -38.65 43.29
N ASP A 918 36.67 -37.87 43.64
CA ASP A 918 35.31 -38.40 43.88
C ASP A 918 34.28 -38.18 42.75
N GLY A 919 34.64 -37.41 41.71
CA GLY A 919 33.90 -37.34 40.44
C GLY A 919 34.58 -36.45 39.40
N CYS A 920 35.09 -35.31 39.86
CA CYS A 920 35.93 -34.36 39.17
C CYS A 920 37.23 -34.15 39.98
N SER A 921 38.20 -33.39 39.44
CA SER A 921 39.36 -32.94 40.23
C SER A 921 39.05 -31.60 40.91
N SER A 922 39.79 -31.24 41.97
CA SER A 922 39.64 -29.95 42.67
C SER A 922 39.99 -28.71 41.80
N VAL A 923 40.47 -28.93 40.58
CA VAL A 923 40.76 -27.94 39.54
C VAL A 923 39.87 -28.11 38.29
N CYS A 924 38.78 -28.86 38.43
CA CYS A 924 37.71 -29.11 37.44
C CYS A 924 38.16 -29.56 36.03
N LEU A 925 39.26 -30.30 36.01
CA LEU A 925 39.66 -31.13 34.88
C LEU A 925 39.10 -32.54 35.05
N ASN A 926 38.65 -33.13 33.94
CA ASN A 926 38.36 -34.56 33.88
C ASN A 926 39.65 -35.33 34.11
N SER A 927 39.68 -36.12 35.19
CA SER A 927 40.72 -37.09 35.53
C SER A 927 41.33 -37.81 34.32
N PHE A 928 42.62 -37.63 34.07
CA PHE A 928 43.32 -38.29 32.97
C PHE A 928 44.77 -38.62 33.31
N CYS A 929 45.22 -39.76 32.78
CA CYS A 929 46.56 -40.25 33.00
C CYS A 929 47.65 -39.40 32.32
N GLY A 930 48.71 -39.11 33.09
CA GLY A 930 49.88 -38.34 32.69
C GLY A 930 49.78 -36.86 33.09
N ASP A 931 48.94 -36.52 34.06
CA ASP A 931 48.69 -35.15 34.53
C ASP A 931 49.52 -34.75 35.77
N GLY A 932 50.20 -35.72 36.39
CA GLY A 932 51.05 -35.58 37.56
C GLY A 932 50.36 -35.85 38.89
N LEU A 933 49.07 -36.21 38.90
CA LEU A 933 48.26 -36.44 40.09
C LEU A 933 47.75 -37.89 40.13
N LEU A 934 48.18 -38.68 41.11
CA LEU A 934 47.78 -40.08 41.24
C LEU A 934 46.31 -40.24 41.66
N GLN A 935 45.43 -40.59 40.71
CA GLN A 935 43.97 -40.60 40.91
C GLN A 935 43.38 -42.00 41.21
N PRO A 936 42.14 -42.10 41.74
CA PRO A 936 41.50 -43.38 42.09
C PRO A 936 41.21 -44.30 40.89
N GLY A 937 42.18 -45.14 40.55
CA GLY A 937 42.14 -46.06 39.40
C GLY A 937 43.52 -46.24 38.75
N GLU A 938 44.44 -45.33 39.06
CA GLU A 938 45.80 -45.28 38.57
C GLU A 938 46.79 -45.92 39.57
N ALA A 939 47.88 -46.49 39.05
CA ALA A 939 48.92 -47.12 39.85
C ALA A 939 50.21 -46.27 39.93
N CYS A 940 50.39 -45.34 38.99
CA CYS A 940 51.40 -44.29 38.96
C CYS A 940 50.88 -43.14 38.10
N ASP A 941 51.51 -41.97 38.24
CA ASP A 941 51.50 -40.89 37.26
C ASP A 941 52.86 -40.16 37.39
N ASP A 942 53.51 -39.83 36.27
CA ASP A 942 54.79 -39.10 36.22
C ASP A 942 54.73 -37.80 35.39
N GLY A 943 53.53 -37.27 35.19
CA GLY A 943 53.27 -35.94 34.62
C GLY A 943 53.50 -35.82 33.12
N ASN A 944 53.54 -36.96 32.40
CA ASN A 944 53.60 -36.96 30.95
C ASN A 944 53.03 -38.27 30.34
N ALA A 945 53.03 -38.36 29.00
CA ALA A 945 52.44 -39.47 28.24
C ALA A 945 53.48 -40.29 27.44
N SER A 946 54.72 -40.35 27.92
CA SER A 946 55.72 -41.31 27.45
C SER A 946 55.43 -42.70 28.03
N ASN A 947 55.99 -43.73 27.40
CA ASN A 947 56.03 -45.10 27.91
C ASN A 947 57.49 -45.57 28.16
N THR A 948 58.43 -44.62 28.24
CA THR A 948 59.89 -44.86 28.25
C THR A 948 60.57 -44.29 29.50
N ASP A 949 59.78 -44.08 30.55
CA ASP A 949 60.10 -43.43 31.82
C ASP A 949 59.29 -44.07 32.98
N ALA A 950 58.99 -43.36 34.06
CA ALA A 950 58.63 -43.97 35.34
C ALA A 950 57.20 -44.53 35.40
N CYS A 951 56.31 -44.06 34.52
CA CYS A 951 54.96 -44.52 34.35
C CYS A 951 54.65 -44.78 32.86
N LEU A 952 53.72 -45.70 32.57
CA LEU A 952 53.17 -45.81 31.22
C LEU A 952 52.06 -44.77 31.03
N ALA A 953 51.83 -44.29 29.82
CA ALA A 953 50.71 -43.41 29.42
C ALA A 953 49.30 -44.03 29.55
N THR A 954 49.17 -45.12 30.32
CA THR A 954 47.90 -45.73 30.77
C THR A 954 47.84 -45.88 32.30
N CYS A 955 48.74 -45.21 33.01
CA CYS A 955 48.85 -45.06 34.45
C CYS A 955 48.95 -46.38 35.19
N LYS A 956 49.78 -47.23 34.59
CA LYS A 956 50.26 -48.49 35.13
C LYS A 956 51.76 -48.39 35.23
N LEU A 957 52.28 -48.92 36.35
CA LEU A 957 53.72 -49.07 36.51
C LEU A 957 54.25 -49.91 35.34
N PRO A 958 55.35 -49.50 34.71
CA PRO A 958 55.96 -50.26 33.63
C PRO A 958 56.35 -51.66 34.09
N SER A 959 56.37 -52.61 33.16
CA SER A 959 56.63 -54.01 33.50
C SER A 959 57.40 -54.72 32.39
N CYS A 960 58.62 -55.13 32.74
CA CYS A 960 59.52 -55.89 31.88
C CYS A 960 58.82 -56.88 30.93
N GLY A 961 59.00 -56.64 29.63
CA GLY A 961 58.34 -57.35 28.54
C GLY A 961 57.09 -56.66 28.01
N ASP A 962 56.90 -55.35 28.22
CA ASP A 962 55.75 -54.59 27.71
C ASP A 962 55.99 -53.93 26.33
N GLY A 963 57.23 -53.99 25.82
CA GLY A 963 57.61 -53.59 24.46
C GLY A 963 58.29 -52.22 24.39
N HIS A 964 58.59 -51.61 25.53
CA HIS A 964 59.21 -50.29 25.66
C HIS A 964 60.38 -50.39 26.63
N VAL A 965 61.49 -49.66 26.39
CA VAL A 965 62.66 -49.65 27.30
C VAL A 965 62.61 -48.37 28.13
N GLN A 966 62.41 -48.47 29.44
CA GLN A 966 62.34 -47.29 30.30
C GLN A 966 63.69 -46.84 30.87
N VAL A 967 64.10 -45.61 30.51
CA VAL A 967 65.46 -45.09 30.80
C VAL A 967 65.69 -44.94 32.29
N GLY A 968 66.51 -45.82 32.86
CA GLY A 968 66.87 -45.81 34.29
C GLY A 968 65.94 -46.61 35.19
N VAL A 969 64.92 -47.26 34.62
CA VAL A 969 64.10 -48.28 35.30
C VAL A 969 64.57 -49.67 34.88
N GLU A 970 64.92 -49.87 33.61
CA GLU A 970 65.37 -51.16 33.06
C GLU A 970 66.43 -51.00 31.95
N ASP A 971 67.22 -52.05 31.68
CA ASP A 971 68.35 -51.99 30.72
C ASP A 971 67.96 -52.44 29.29
N CYS A 972 66.85 -53.14 29.14
CA CYS A 972 66.30 -53.62 27.87
C CYS A 972 64.82 -54.00 28.02
N ASP A 973 64.14 -54.22 26.90
CA ASP A 973 62.82 -54.84 26.80
C ASP A 973 62.70 -55.38 25.36
N ASP A 974 62.23 -56.62 25.17
CA ASP A 974 62.02 -57.24 23.86
C ASP A 974 60.55 -57.61 23.57
N GLY A 975 59.63 -57.02 24.33
CA GLY A 975 58.18 -57.19 24.20
C GLY A 975 57.64 -58.50 24.78
N ASN A 976 58.45 -59.22 25.57
CA ASN A 976 58.00 -60.41 26.29
C ASN A 976 58.85 -60.74 27.54
N GLY A 977 58.43 -61.76 28.30
CA GLY A 977 59.09 -62.19 29.54
C GLY A 977 59.73 -63.58 29.46
N VAL A 978 60.24 -63.96 28.29
CA VAL A 978 61.09 -65.15 28.09
C VAL A 978 62.55 -64.75 28.33
N ALA A 979 63.41 -65.73 28.63
CA ALA A 979 64.85 -65.52 28.78
C ALA A 979 65.59 -66.14 27.59
N GLY A 980 66.62 -65.45 27.09
CA GLY A 980 67.49 -65.92 26.01
C GLY A 980 67.18 -65.39 24.60
N ASP A 981 66.20 -64.50 24.43
CA ASP A 981 65.79 -63.94 23.12
C ASP A 981 66.13 -62.45 22.90
N GLY A 982 66.51 -61.71 23.95
CA GLY A 982 67.07 -60.36 23.83
C GLY A 982 67.24 -59.66 25.17
N CYS A 983 66.29 -59.88 26.07
CA CYS A 983 66.26 -59.35 27.42
C CYS A 983 65.93 -60.45 28.45
N ALA A 984 66.38 -60.28 29.69
CA ALA A 984 65.99 -61.18 30.77
C ALA A 984 64.59 -60.81 31.30
N PRO A 985 63.84 -61.73 31.94
CA PRO A 985 62.54 -61.42 32.58
C PRO A 985 62.62 -60.50 33.81
N ASP A 986 63.83 -60.09 34.22
CA ASP A 986 64.10 -59.01 35.19
C ASP A 986 64.68 -57.74 34.53
N CYS A 987 64.57 -57.67 33.21
CA CYS A 987 65.01 -56.64 32.28
C CYS A 987 66.47 -56.18 32.44
N THR A 988 67.33 -57.17 32.70
CA THR A 988 68.79 -57.06 32.54
C THR A 988 69.22 -57.54 31.15
N SER A 989 70.16 -56.82 30.50
CA SER A 989 70.57 -57.11 29.12
C SER A 989 71.41 -58.38 28.98
N GLU A 990 70.89 -59.37 28.25
CA GLU A 990 71.52 -60.68 28.10
C GLU A 990 72.66 -60.71 27.06
N ASN A 991 73.81 -60.16 27.46
CA ASN A 991 75.15 -60.25 26.85
C ASN A 991 75.49 -59.39 25.62
N GLY A 992 76.65 -58.73 25.70
CA GLY A 992 77.39 -58.27 24.53
C GLY A 992 78.19 -59.40 23.86
N GLY A 993 78.17 -59.48 22.52
CA GLY A 993 78.86 -60.57 21.82
C GLY A 993 78.80 -60.61 20.28
N GLN A 994 79.23 -59.54 19.60
CA GLN A 994 79.62 -59.49 18.17
C GLN A 994 78.82 -60.25 17.07
N GLY A 995 78.22 -59.46 16.18
CA GLY A 995 78.60 -59.49 14.75
C GLY A 995 77.84 -60.44 13.80
N GLY A 996 77.19 -59.85 12.78
CA GLY A 996 76.58 -60.62 11.68
C GLY A 996 75.94 -59.75 10.62
N SER A 997 76.63 -59.55 9.49
CA SER A 997 76.12 -58.77 8.36
C SER A 997 75.01 -59.47 7.56
N GLY A 998 73.95 -58.74 7.20
CA GLY A 998 73.26 -58.97 5.93
C GLY A 998 71.73 -58.86 5.91
N GLN A 999 71.22 -58.17 4.88
CA GLN A 999 69.82 -58.13 4.42
C GLN A 999 68.81 -57.44 5.37
N GLY A 1000 67.74 -56.82 4.89
CA GLY A 1000 67.38 -56.48 3.50
C GLY A 1000 65.89 -56.23 3.30
N GLY A 1001 65.53 -55.05 2.79
CA GLY A 1001 64.16 -54.68 2.40
C GLY A 1001 63.18 -54.45 3.57
N SER A 1002 62.02 -53.82 3.37
CA SER A 1002 61.54 -53.03 2.22
C SER A 1002 60.21 -52.35 2.63
N GLY A 1003 60.08 -51.04 2.47
CA GLY A 1003 58.83 -50.33 2.80
C GLY A 1003 58.96 -48.81 2.71
N GLN A 1004 58.72 -48.25 1.53
CA GLN A 1004 58.62 -46.80 1.31
C GLN A 1004 57.35 -46.26 1.98
N GLY A 1005 57.26 -45.00 2.43
CA GLY A 1005 58.30 -43.96 2.47
C GLY A 1005 57.75 -42.68 3.10
N GLY A 1006 58.64 -41.83 3.63
CA GLY A 1006 58.30 -40.52 4.21
C GLY A 1006 59.05 -39.39 3.51
N ASN A 1007 58.38 -38.25 3.34
CA ASN A 1007 58.98 -37.05 2.76
C ASN A 1007 60.00 -36.40 3.70
N ASN A 1008 61.24 -36.24 3.23
CA ASN A 1008 62.02 -35.02 3.45
C ASN A 1008 61.80 -34.12 2.22
N GLY A 1009 61.82 -32.79 2.28
CA GLY A 1009 62.13 -31.89 3.38
C GLY A 1009 62.65 -30.56 2.80
N GLN A 1010 63.29 -29.72 3.63
CA GLN A 1010 63.97 -28.46 3.27
C GLN A 1010 63.03 -27.27 2.94
N GLY A 1011 63.16 -26.07 3.53
CA GLY A 1011 64.09 -25.60 4.58
C GLY A 1011 65.32 -24.84 4.06
N GLY A 1012 65.64 -23.71 4.70
CA GLY A 1012 66.71 -22.74 4.36
C GLY A 1012 66.22 -21.57 3.46
N ASP A 1013 66.81 -20.38 3.39
CA ASP A 1013 68.00 -19.77 4.07
C ASP A 1013 68.05 -18.25 3.68
N ASN A 1014 68.68 -17.26 4.35
CA ASN A 1014 69.39 -17.19 5.66
C ASN A 1014 69.60 -15.71 6.11
N GLY A 1015 69.37 -15.39 7.40
CA GLY A 1015 70.22 -14.43 8.17
C GLY A 1015 70.03 -12.90 7.98
N GLN A 1016 70.75 -12.03 8.72
CA GLN A 1016 71.61 -12.24 9.90
C GLN A 1016 71.99 -10.90 10.56
N GLY A 1017 72.14 -10.86 11.90
CA GLY A 1017 72.85 -9.80 12.66
C GLY A 1017 72.04 -8.54 13.05
N GLY A 1018 72.26 -7.92 14.21
CA GLY A 1018 73.20 -8.24 15.30
C GLY A 1018 73.03 -7.33 16.52
N ASP A 1019 73.66 -7.70 17.64
CA ASP A 1019 73.49 -7.14 18.99
C ASP A 1019 73.99 -5.68 19.18
N VAL A 1020 73.45 -4.92 20.17
CA VAL A 1020 74.10 -4.69 21.49
C VAL A 1020 73.29 -3.84 22.51
N ASN A 1021 72.94 -4.48 23.63
CA ASN A 1021 73.20 -4.09 25.03
C ASN A 1021 72.87 -2.69 25.64
N ALA A 1022 71.84 -2.67 26.50
CA ALA A 1022 71.76 -2.18 27.91
C ALA A 1022 72.23 -0.77 28.36
N GLY A 1023 71.38 -0.08 29.15
CA GLY A 1023 71.75 1.08 29.97
C GLY A 1023 70.58 1.81 30.66
N GLY A 1024 70.13 1.34 31.84
CA GLY A 1024 68.87 1.78 32.47
C GLY A 1024 68.77 3.20 33.07
N GLY A 1025 67.56 3.53 33.55
CA GLY A 1025 67.37 4.27 34.81
C GLY A 1025 66.63 5.62 34.77
N ASP A 1026 65.34 5.58 35.13
CA ASP A 1026 64.50 6.64 35.74
C ASP A 1026 64.21 7.93 34.93
N GLY A 1027 62.96 8.42 35.00
CA GLY A 1027 62.54 9.71 34.44
C GLY A 1027 61.28 9.70 33.55
N THR A 1028 60.11 9.79 34.21
CA THR A 1028 58.89 10.53 33.79
C THR A 1028 58.19 10.25 32.44
N ALA A 1029 56.87 10.02 32.56
CA ALA A 1029 55.78 10.51 31.70
C ALA A 1029 55.51 9.86 30.32
N SER A 1030 54.36 9.18 30.27
CA SER A 1030 53.32 9.19 29.22
C SER A 1030 53.69 8.99 27.75
N ASP A 1031 53.34 7.79 27.29
CA ASP A 1031 52.37 7.51 26.21
C ASP A 1031 52.68 7.86 24.74
N ASP A 1032 52.68 6.77 23.96
CA ASP A 1032 51.99 6.56 22.68
C ASP A 1032 52.32 7.40 21.42
N GLY A 1033 52.24 6.80 20.21
CA GLY A 1033 51.82 5.41 19.94
C GLY A 1033 51.63 5.06 18.47
N GLY A 1034 52.39 5.66 17.54
CA GLY A 1034 52.32 5.33 16.11
C GLY A 1034 51.11 5.96 15.37
N CYS A 1035 50.83 5.58 14.12
CA CYS A 1035 51.60 4.74 13.21
C CYS A 1035 51.32 5.12 11.74
N GLY A 1036 52.34 5.14 10.88
CA GLY A 1036 52.23 5.66 9.51
C GLY A 1036 51.73 4.68 8.45
N CYS A 1037 50.88 5.17 7.56
CA CYS A 1037 50.32 4.55 6.35
C CYS A 1037 51.28 3.72 5.46
N ARG A 1038 50.67 2.93 4.53
CA ARG A 1038 50.79 2.96 3.02
C ARG A 1038 50.32 1.60 2.43
N THR A 1039 49.85 1.41 1.18
CA THR A 1039 49.74 2.23 -0.07
C THR A 1039 48.83 1.57 -1.12
N ALA A 1040 48.24 2.38 -2.04
CA ALA A 1040 47.91 2.10 -3.47
C ALA A 1040 46.98 0.90 -3.84
N GLY A 1041 46.28 0.83 -4.99
CA GLY A 1041 46.04 1.76 -6.11
C GLY A 1041 45.70 1.01 -7.42
N SER A 1042 44.93 1.63 -8.34
CA SER A 1042 45.07 1.62 -9.84
C SER A 1042 43.75 1.76 -10.63
N GLY A 1043 43.79 2.45 -11.79
CA GLY A 1043 42.67 2.70 -12.73
C GLY A 1043 42.44 1.59 -13.78
N PRO A 1044 41.87 1.84 -15.00
CA PRO A 1044 42.09 3.03 -15.85
C PRO A 1044 40.86 3.60 -16.63
N ALA A 1045 41.10 4.63 -17.46
CA ALA A 1045 40.18 5.30 -18.41
C ALA A 1045 40.26 4.69 -19.86
N PRO A 1046 39.69 5.19 -21.00
CA PRO A 1046 39.45 6.61 -21.40
C PRO A 1046 38.15 6.94 -22.22
N ALA A 1047 38.02 8.20 -22.67
CA ALA A 1047 37.02 8.74 -23.64
C ALA A 1047 37.64 8.85 -25.08
N PRO A 1048 37.15 9.63 -26.10
CA PRO A 1048 35.89 10.39 -26.32
C PRO A 1048 35.30 10.30 -27.80
N ALA A 1049 34.35 11.20 -28.13
CA ALA A 1049 34.31 12.05 -29.37
C ALA A 1049 33.43 11.78 -30.64
N TRP A 1050 32.56 12.78 -30.95
CA TRP A 1050 32.48 13.63 -32.19
C TRP A 1050 31.48 13.38 -33.38
N LEU A 1051 30.70 14.46 -33.70
CA LEU A 1051 30.20 14.98 -35.01
C LEU A 1051 29.21 14.13 -35.87
N MET A 1052 28.35 14.63 -36.79
CA MET A 1052 27.88 15.96 -37.28
C MET A 1052 26.42 15.80 -37.82
N LEU A 1053 25.48 16.74 -37.65
CA LEU A 1053 25.20 17.94 -38.48
C LEU A 1053 24.68 17.64 -39.92
N GLY A 1054 23.46 18.08 -40.31
CA GLY A 1054 22.98 17.92 -41.70
C GLY A 1054 21.50 18.12 -42.07
N SER A 1055 20.92 19.31 -41.80
CA SER A 1055 19.91 20.04 -42.62
C SER A 1055 18.98 19.34 -43.66
N ALA A 1056 17.67 19.67 -43.64
CA ALA A 1056 17.01 20.50 -44.70
C ALA A 1056 15.47 20.64 -44.53
N LEU A 1057 14.90 21.77 -44.99
CA LEU A 1057 13.46 22.11 -44.91
C LEU A 1057 12.64 21.58 -46.13
N ALA A 1058 11.31 21.44 -45.96
CA ALA A 1058 10.28 22.28 -46.64
C ALA A 1058 8.99 21.57 -47.14
N ALA A 1059 7.85 22.19 -46.77
CA ALA A 1059 6.64 22.45 -47.57
C ALA A 1059 5.78 21.31 -48.22
N ALA A 1060 4.66 21.04 -47.56
CA ALA A 1060 3.28 21.27 -48.03
C ALA A 1060 2.72 20.73 -49.39
N ALA A 1061 1.53 20.11 -49.24
CA ALA A 1061 0.31 20.28 -50.04
C ALA A 1061 -0.13 19.25 -51.11
N LEU A 1062 -1.47 19.12 -51.19
CA LEU A 1062 -2.33 18.63 -52.28
C LEU A 1062 -2.28 17.14 -52.69
N ARG A 1063 -3.41 16.45 -52.43
CA ARG A 1063 -3.87 15.32 -53.27
C ARG A 1063 -5.33 15.50 -53.69
N ARG A 1064 -5.59 15.31 -54.98
CA ARG A 1064 -6.92 15.11 -55.57
C ARG A 1064 -6.80 14.09 -56.71
N ALA A 1065 -7.94 13.54 -57.12
CA ALA A 1065 -8.17 12.72 -58.33
C ALA A 1065 -8.02 11.18 -58.26
N GLN A 1066 -9.17 10.55 -58.00
CA GLN A 1066 -9.89 9.60 -58.89
C GLN A 1066 -9.23 8.30 -59.41
N GLY A 1067 -9.97 7.20 -59.17
CA GLY A 1067 -10.04 6.02 -60.06
C GLY A 1067 -10.06 4.68 -59.30
N ARG A 1068 -10.76 3.62 -59.74
CA ARG A 1068 -11.88 3.50 -60.70
C ARG A 1068 -12.49 2.08 -60.58
N ARG A 1069 -13.82 1.96 -60.52
CA ARG A 1069 -14.67 0.81 -60.96
C ARG A 1069 -14.39 -0.66 -60.51
N GLY A 1070 -15.45 -1.30 -60.00
CA GLY A 1070 -15.70 -2.76 -60.10
C GLY A 1070 -16.67 -3.25 -59.02
N SER A 1071 -17.97 -3.47 -59.29
CA SER A 1071 -18.55 -4.75 -59.78
C SER A 1071 -18.36 -5.92 -58.78
N ARG A 1072 -19.37 -6.61 -58.24
CA ARG A 1072 -20.80 -6.77 -58.62
C ARG A 1072 -21.62 -7.43 -57.47
N ARG A 1073 -22.94 -7.15 -57.45
CA ARG A 1073 -24.09 -8.03 -57.08
C ARG A 1073 -23.93 -9.21 -56.08
N SER A 1074 -24.72 -9.15 -55.01
CA SER A 1074 -25.85 -10.06 -54.64
C SER A 1074 -25.96 -10.11 -53.11
N ALA A 1075 -27.02 -9.66 -52.44
CA ALA A 1075 -28.44 -10.03 -52.50
C ALA A 1075 -28.82 -11.17 -51.52
N HIS A 1076 -29.84 -10.88 -50.72
CA HIS A 1076 -30.71 -11.76 -49.92
C HIS A 1076 -30.26 -12.36 -48.57
N ASP A 1077 -30.99 -11.89 -47.55
CA ASP A 1077 -31.84 -12.66 -46.62
C ASP A 1077 -31.48 -12.80 -45.12
N ARG A 1078 -32.33 -12.10 -44.34
CA ARG A 1078 -33.01 -12.51 -43.09
C ARG A 1078 -32.22 -12.94 -41.85
N ARG A 1079 -32.49 -12.17 -40.79
CA ARG A 1079 -32.85 -12.61 -39.42
C ARG A 1079 -31.97 -13.69 -38.76
N ALA A 1080 -31.19 -13.25 -37.77
CA ALA A 1080 -31.56 -13.50 -36.38
C ALA A 1080 -31.61 -12.13 -35.67
#